data_AF-A0A965TXB6-F1
#
_entry.id   AF-A0A965TXB6-F1
#
_cell.length_a   1.000
_cell.length_b   1.000
_cell.length_c   1.000
_cell.angle_alpha   90.00
_cell.angle_beta   90.00
_cell.angle_gamma   90.00
#
_symmetry.space_group_name_H-M   'P 1'
#
loop_
_entity.id
_entity.type
_entity.pdbx_description
1 polymer ?
#
loop_
_entity_poly.entity_id
_entity_poly.type
_entity_poly.pdbx_seq_one_letter_code
_entity_poly.pdbx_strand_id
1 'polypeptide(L)'
;MKRTDYCGALRECDVGKQAVVCGWVQTRRDMGGVLFLDVRDREGLLQVVFDASRASAAAFALAERVRCESVISVRGTVARRDEETRNDALLTGTIELRAEDCVLLSESAPLPFALDGEAVRDDLRLRYRYLDLRRPEMNRNLRFRAKVARAVTDYLDRDGFIEVETPILTKSTPEGARDYLVPSRVHPGAFYALPQSPQIFKQLLMVSGLDKYYQIARCFRDEDLRADRQPEFTQVDMELSFVDQEDVLAHLEQLFCAVFREVLGVSLPTPLPRMTWSDAMRLYGTDKPDLRFGMPIIELTDLAAACGFSLFSRVAKSGGAVRALCVKGGALAFSRSDIEELTRVCVSFGAGGMAWIGVREDSTLNTILTKYFTEAQMRELLSRCGAEAGDFVLFCADTEPAVCRILGNLRLHLADRLSLRRAGDFQLLFVTDFPAFEYSAEAGRYVAAHHPFTMPHPDDLPYLVTDPARCRSLAYDAVLNGVELGSGSIRIHRSDIQARMFEALGFSPEETEQRFGFLLEAFRYGTPPHGGFAFGLDRLVMLLLGAPSLREVIAFPKTRDAACPMTCAPDTVDRAQLAALRLDTACAAPPPAAAKQKRAHTFDIGTVAALSKLSLAEEERDAMHAQLSAMLDFADALAALDTEGVEPTTHVIPLENIVRDDALLPGSPRDALLSGAPAARDGMFFVPQAVETEVHDA
;
A
#
# COMPACT_ATOMS: atom_id res chain seq x y z
N MET A 1 -18.81 -29.56 25.11
CA MET A 1 -17.58 -30.32 25.45
C MET A 1 -16.42 -29.33 25.57
N LYS A 2 -15.35 -29.65 26.30
CA LYS A 2 -14.16 -28.77 26.39
C LYS A 2 -13.07 -29.28 25.45
N ARG A 3 -12.43 -28.39 24.70
CA ARG A 3 -11.30 -28.71 23.81
C ARG A 3 -10.13 -29.28 24.61
N THR A 4 -9.52 -30.36 24.12
CA THR A 4 -8.27 -30.93 24.64
C THR A 4 -7.09 -30.62 23.72
N ASP A 5 -7.32 -30.57 22.41
CA ASP A 5 -6.27 -30.46 21.39
C ASP A 5 -6.70 -29.49 20.28
N TYR A 6 -5.72 -28.82 19.68
CA TYR A 6 -5.95 -28.04 18.47
C TYR A 6 -5.95 -28.98 17.25
N CYS A 7 -6.82 -28.71 16.27
CA CYS A 7 -6.99 -29.49 15.05
C CYS A 7 -5.65 -29.75 14.35
N GLY A 8 -4.92 -28.68 14.02
CA GLY A 8 -3.65 -28.79 13.30
C GLY A 8 -2.44 -29.20 14.14
N ALA A 9 -2.60 -29.46 15.44
CA ALA A 9 -1.50 -29.84 16.33
C ALA A 9 -1.28 -31.37 16.43
N LEU A 10 -2.29 -32.18 16.13
CA LEU A 10 -2.22 -33.64 16.20
C LEU A 10 -1.27 -34.22 15.14
N ARG A 11 -0.54 -35.28 15.48
CA ARG A 11 0.44 -35.95 14.62
C ARG A 11 0.26 -37.47 14.66
N GLU A 12 1.05 -38.18 13.86
CA GLU A 12 1.00 -39.65 13.82
C GLU A 12 1.34 -40.29 15.17
N CYS A 13 2.15 -39.64 16.01
CA CYS A 13 2.42 -40.10 17.38
C CYS A 13 1.19 -40.07 18.31
N ASP A 14 0.10 -39.40 17.92
CA ASP A 14 -1.14 -39.33 18.69
C ASP A 14 -2.15 -40.43 18.30
N VAL A 15 -1.84 -41.34 17.37
CA VAL A 15 -2.77 -42.40 16.96
C VAL A 15 -3.22 -43.25 18.16
N GLY A 16 -4.52 -43.45 18.30
CA GLY A 16 -5.17 -44.12 19.43
C GLY A 16 -5.58 -43.19 20.58
N LYS A 17 -5.15 -41.92 20.56
CA LYS A 17 -5.53 -40.92 21.56
C LYS A 17 -6.99 -40.48 21.40
N GLN A 18 -7.69 -40.35 22.52
CA GLN A 18 -8.97 -39.65 22.59
C GLN A 18 -8.76 -38.14 22.63
N ALA A 19 -9.41 -37.41 21.73
CA ALA A 19 -9.28 -35.97 21.61
C ALA A 19 -10.65 -35.29 21.45
N VAL A 20 -10.76 -34.09 22.00
CA VAL A 20 -11.85 -33.16 21.74
C VAL A 20 -11.29 -31.96 21.00
N VAL A 21 -11.69 -31.80 19.74
CA VAL A 21 -11.30 -30.65 18.90
C VAL A 21 -12.47 -29.70 18.74
N CYS A 22 -12.17 -28.41 18.61
CA CYS A 22 -13.16 -27.37 18.37
C CYS A 22 -12.67 -26.44 17.27
N GLY A 23 -13.51 -26.18 16.27
CA GLY A 23 -13.13 -25.37 15.12
C GLY A 23 -14.27 -25.10 14.15
N TRP A 24 -13.92 -24.60 12.97
CA TRP A 24 -14.83 -24.27 11.88
C TRP A 24 -14.80 -25.37 10.82
N VAL A 25 -15.96 -25.77 10.31
CA VAL A 25 -16.02 -26.71 9.18
C VAL A 25 -15.56 -26.00 7.91
N GLN A 26 -14.39 -26.32 7.37
CA GLN A 26 -13.88 -25.77 6.11
C GLN A 26 -14.60 -26.42 4.92
N THR A 27 -14.53 -27.74 4.84
CA THR A 27 -15.14 -28.52 3.76
C THR A 27 -15.99 -29.64 4.35
N ARG A 28 -16.98 -30.07 3.56
CA ARG A 28 -17.79 -31.24 3.83
C ARG A 28 -17.86 -32.09 2.57
N ARG A 29 -17.61 -33.39 2.71
CA ARG A 29 -17.74 -34.38 1.64
C ARG A 29 -18.59 -35.55 2.15
N ASP A 30 -19.55 -35.96 1.33
CA ASP A 30 -20.46 -37.07 1.62
C ASP A 30 -20.19 -38.20 0.64
N MET A 31 -19.90 -39.40 1.15
CA MET A 31 -19.60 -40.58 0.35
C MET A 31 -20.57 -41.74 0.64
N GLY A 32 -21.81 -41.43 1.03
CA GLY A 32 -22.87 -42.43 1.15
C GLY A 32 -22.67 -43.37 2.34
N GLY A 33 -22.93 -42.86 3.55
CA GLY A 33 -22.80 -43.58 4.82
C GLY A 33 -21.56 -43.21 5.65
N VAL A 34 -20.64 -42.45 5.05
CA VAL A 34 -19.48 -41.83 5.71
C VAL A 34 -19.38 -40.36 5.31
N LEU A 35 -19.23 -39.48 6.29
CA LEU A 35 -19.06 -38.04 6.09
C LEU A 35 -17.66 -37.61 6.50
N PHE A 36 -17.02 -36.81 5.66
CA PHE A 36 -15.72 -36.22 5.91
C PHE A 36 -15.89 -34.72 6.09
N LEU A 37 -15.54 -34.22 7.27
CA LEU A 37 -15.47 -32.79 7.56
C LEU A 37 -14.02 -32.40 7.77
N ASP A 38 -13.53 -31.40 7.04
CA ASP A 38 -12.26 -30.77 7.40
C ASP A 38 -12.53 -29.68 8.43
N VAL A 39 -12.05 -29.85 9.66
CA VAL A 39 -12.25 -28.91 10.76
C VAL A 39 -10.98 -28.08 10.93
N ARG A 40 -11.13 -26.76 10.79
CA ARG A 40 -10.07 -25.77 10.88
C ARG A 40 -10.05 -25.09 12.25
N ASP A 41 -8.87 -24.92 12.80
CA ASP A 41 -8.62 -23.92 13.84
C ASP A 41 -7.34 -23.13 13.55
N ARG A 42 -6.84 -22.40 14.56
CA ARG A 42 -5.67 -21.53 14.38
C ARG A 42 -4.36 -22.29 14.11
N GLU A 43 -4.27 -23.58 14.43
CA GLU A 43 -3.06 -24.40 14.24
C GLU A 43 -3.11 -25.19 12.92
N GLY A 44 -4.29 -25.32 12.30
CA GLY A 44 -4.44 -25.94 10.98
C GLY A 44 -5.76 -26.68 10.80
N LEU A 45 -5.80 -27.53 9.78
CA LEU A 45 -6.92 -28.38 9.42
C LEU A 45 -6.76 -29.78 10.03
N LEU A 46 -7.87 -30.44 10.33
CA LEU A 46 -7.94 -31.85 10.71
C LEU A 46 -9.15 -32.48 10.01
N GLN A 47 -8.95 -33.60 9.32
CA GLN A 47 -10.08 -34.39 8.82
C GLN A 47 -10.77 -35.09 9.98
N VAL A 48 -12.08 -34.94 10.03
CA VAL A 48 -12.97 -35.58 10.99
C VAL A 48 -13.93 -36.47 10.22
N VAL A 49 -13.92 -37.76 10.54
CA VAL A 49 -14.73 -38.77 9.84
C VAL A 49 -15.88 -39.21 10.73
N PHE A 50 -17.09 -39.08 10.20
CA PHE A 50 -18.31 -39.59 10.82
C PHE A 50 -18.75 -40.84 10.07
N ASP A 51 -18.69 -41.97 10.76
CA ASP A 51 -19.16 -43.27 10.29
C ASP A 51 -20.42 -43.64 11.08
N ALA A 52 -21.49 -44.05 10.40
CA ALA A 52 -22.77 -44.40 11.03
C ALA A 52 -22.67 -45.53 12.08
N SER A 53 -21.65 -46.38 12.00
CA SER A 53 -21.38 -47.46 12.96
C SER A 53 -20.67 -47.00 14.25
N ARG A 54 -20.05 -45.81 14.24
CA ARG A 54 -19.24 -45.29 15.35
C ARG A 54 -19.79 -44.01 15.95
N ALA A 55 -20.22 -43.07 15.10
CA ALA A 55 -20.77 -41.81 15.55
C ALA A 55 -22.14 -42.03 16.20
N SER A 56 -22.46 -41.26 17.25
CA SER A 56 -23.83 -41.23 17.76
C SER A 56 -24.80 -40.82 16.65
N ALA A 57 -26.02 -41.37 16.63
CA ALA A 57 -27.02 -41.02 15.62
C ALA A 57 -27.28 -39.49 15.55
N ALA A 58 -27.21 -38.81 16.69
CA ALA A 58 -27.30 -37.36 16.78
C ALA A 58 -26.09 -36.65 16.13
N ALA A 59 -24.87 -37.14 16.38
CA ALA A 59 -23.65 -36.58 15.80
C ALA A 59 -23.60 -36.78 14.28
N PHE A 60 -23.99 -37.96 13.78
CA PHE A 60 -24.04 -38.24 12.34
C PHE A 60 -25.07 -37.34 11.65
N ALA A 61 -26.30 -37.27 12.18
CA ALA A 61 -27.35 -36.42 11.62
C ALA A 61 -27.00 -34.92 11.69
N LEU A 62 -26.21 -34.50 12.68
CA LEU A 62 -25.67 -33.14 12.73
C LEU A 62 -24.64 -32.89 11.62
N ALA A 63 -23.71 -33.83 11.41
CA ALA A 63 -22.72 -33.74 10.35
C ALA A 63 -23.36 -33.71 8.93
N GLU A 64 -24.53 -34.33 8.73
CA GLU A 64 -25.30 -34.25 7.48
C GLU A 64 -25.88 -32.86 7.19
N ARG A 65 -26.06 -32.02 8.21
CA ARG A 65 -26.72 -30.72 8.09
C ARG A 65 -25.78 -29.53 8.27
N VAL A 66 -24.58 -29.77 8.81
CA VAL A 66 -23.62 -28.71 9.07
C VAL A 66 -23.19 -28.03 7.77
N ARG A 67 -23.12 -26.70 7.83
CA ARG A 67 -22.67 -25.84 6.72
C ARG A 67 -21.21 -25.47 6.91
N CYS A 68 -20.53 -25.13 5.81
CA CYS A 68 -19.19 -24.53 5.90
C CYS A 68 -19.21 -23.32 6.83
N GLU A 69 -18.11 -23.14 7.57
CA GLU A 69 -17.89 -22.15 8.62
C GLU A 69 -18.80 -22.25 9.85
N SER A 70 -19.62 -23.29 9.96
CA SER A 70 -20.27 -23.60 11.23
C SER A 70 -19.23 -24.03 12.27
N VAL A 71 -19.44 -23.65 13.52
CA VAL A 71 -18.53 -23.94 14.63
C VAL A 71 -18.98 -25.20 15.33
N ILE A 72 -18.11 -26.20 15.39
CA ILE A 72 -18.41 -27.50 16.00
C ILE A 72 -17.37 -27.88 17.04
N SER A 73 -17.79 -28.73 17.99
CA SER A 73 -16.92 -29.44 18.92
C SER A 73 -17.11 -30.93 18.70
N VAL A 74 -16.02 -31.64 18.41
CA VAL A 74 -16.05 -33.07 18.12
C VAL A 74 -15.18 -33.82 19.11
N ARG A 75 -15.73 -34.88 19.72
CA ARG A 75 -14.98 -35.88 20.47
C ARG A 75 -14.78 -37.13 19.61
N GLY A 76 -13.57 -37.67 19.60
CA GLY A 76 -13.28 -38.89 18.88
C GLY A 76 -11.90 -39.45 19.16
N THR A 77 -11.57 -40.53 18.45
CA THR A 77 -10.27 -41.20 18.54
C THR A 77 -9.42 -40.89 17.31
N VAL A 78 -8.16 -40.50 17.52
CA VAL A 78 -7.19 -40.27 16.42
C VAL A 78 -6.83 -41.59 15.77
N ALA A 79 -6.91 -41.65 14.45
CA ALA A 79 -6.58 -42.83 13.65
C ALA A 79 -5.70 -42.46 12.46
N ARG A 80 -5.02 -43.45 11.88
CA ARG A 80 -4.37 -43.29 10.57
C ARG A 80 -5.43 -43.19 9.49
N ARG A 81 -5.16 -42.34 8.49
CA ARG A 81 -5.93 -42.35 7.25
C ARG A 81 -5.61 -43.58 6.42
N ASP A 82 -6.58 -43.99 5.62
CA ASP A 82 -6.34 -44.97 4.55
C ASP A 82 -5.47 -44.35 3.45
N GLU A 83 -4.74 -45.18 2.69
CA GLU A 83 -3.81 -44.71 1.66
C GLU A 83 -4.47 -43.78 0.64
N GLU A 84 -5.74 -44.04 0.30
CA GLU A 84 -6.51 -43.25 -0.67
C GLU A 84 -6.92 -41.85 -0.17
N THR A 85 -6.95 -41.63 1.16
CA THR A 85 -7.36 -40.35 1.77
C THR A 85 -6.21 -39.59 2.44
N ARG A 86 -5.00 -40.16 2.34
CA ARG A 86 -3.76 -39.55 2.78
C ARG A 86 -3.47 -38.28 1.97
N ASN A 87 -3.08 -37.21 2.64
CA ASN A 87 -2.74 -35.94 2.01
C ASN A 87 -1.42 -35.39 2.56
N ASP A 88 -0.30 -35.71 1.92
CA ASP A 88 1.04 -35.31 2.37
C ASP A 88 1.27 -33.79 2.35
N ALA A 89 0.39 -32.99 1.74
CA ALA A 89 0.45 -31.53 1.80
C ALA A 89 0.01 -30.96 3.17
N LEU A 90 -0.66 -31.75 4.01
CA LEU A 90 -1.13 -31.33 5.34
C LEU A 90 -0.29 -31.96 6.46
N LEU A 91 -0.03 -31.18 7.52
CA LEU A 91 0.67 -31.69 8.72
C LEU A 91 -0.11 -32.81 9.43
N THR A 92 -1.43 -32.82 9.31
CA THR A 92 -2.34 -33.87 9.77
C THR A 92 -2.73 -34.83 8.64
N GLY A 93 -1.95 -34.84 7.56
CA GLY A 93 -2.27 -35.53 6.30
C GLY A 93 -2.32 -37.04 6.39
N THR A 94 -1.62 -37.61 7.37
CA THR A 94 -1.53 -39.05 7.63
C THR A 94 -2.53 -39.52 8.69
N ILE A 95 -3.25 -38.61 9.34
CA ILE A 95 -4.17 -38.90 10.44
C ILE A 95 -5.56 -38.27 10.24
N GLU A 96 -6.54 -38.80 10.96
CA GLU A 96 -7.90 -38.29 11.03
C GLU A 96 -8.47 -38.50 12.44
N LEU A 97 -9.53 -37.76 12.77
CA LEU A 97 -10.30 -37.99 13.99
C LEU A 97 -11.57 -38.76 13.63
N ARG A 98 -11.70 -40.00 14.15
CA ARG A 98 -12.93 -40.77 14.01
C ARG A 98 -13.93 -40.30 15.05
N ALA A 99 -14.96 -39.59 14.60
CA ALA A 99 -15.93 -38.92 15.44
C ALA A 99 -16.82 -39.93 16.18
N GLU A 100 -17.00 -39.69 17.47
CA GLU A 100 -17.93 -40.43 18.34
C GLU A 100 -19.11 -39.54 18.72
N ASP A 101 -18.85 -38.27 18.99
CA ASP A 101 -19.85 -37.31 19.41
C ASP A 101 -19.53 -35.91 18.88
N CYS A 102 -20.57 -35.11 18.61
CA CYS A 102 -20.42 -33.79 18.01
C CYS A 102 -21.49 -32.83 18.52
N VAL A 103 -21.07 -31.60 18.82
CA VAL A 103 -21.94 -30.51 19.26
C VAL A 103 -21.77 -29.33 18.32
N LEU A 104 -22.89 -28.84 17.78
CA LEU A 104 -22.94 -27.56 17.08
C LEU A 104 -22.85 -26.44 18.12
N LEU A 105 -21.78 -25.66 18.06
CA LEU A 105 -21.59 -24.50 18.93
C LEU A 105 -22.25 -23.25 18.33
N SER A 106 -22.15 -23.09 17.01
CA SER A 106 -22.79 -22.00 16.27
C SER A 106 -22.99 -22.40 14.82
N GLU A 107 -24.19 -22.18 14.30
CA GLU A 107 -24.47 -22.36 12.87
C GLU A 107 -23.94 -21.18 12.04
N SER A 108 -23.51 -21.45 10.81
CA SER A 108 -23.14 -20.41 9.84
C SER A 108 -24.23 -20.19 8.80
N ALA A 109 -24.49 -18.91 8.51
CA ALA A 109 -25.21 -18.51 7.31
C ALA A 109 -24.37 -18.79 6.04
N PRO A 110 -24.97 -18.74 4.83
CA PRO A 110 -24.21 -18.74 3.58
C PRO A 110 -23.16 -17.63 3.59
N LEU A 111 -21.96 -17.94 3.12
CA LEU A 111 -20.84 -17.01 3.15
C LEU A 111 -20.97 -15.96 2.04
N PRO A 112 -20.60 -14.69 2.29
CA PRO A 112 -20.59 -13.65 1.27
C PRO A 112 -19.49 -13.86 0.21
N PHE A 113 -18.45 -14.62 0.54
CA PHE A 113 -17.39 -15.06 -0.36
C PHE A 113 -16.75 -16.34 0.17
N ALA A 114 -16.12 -17.12 -0.71
CA ALA A 114 -15.36 -18.30 -0.33
C ALA A 114 -14.05 -17.90 0.39
N LEU A 115 -13.68 -18.62 1.44
CA LEU A 115 -12.43 -18.38 2.18
C LEU A 115 -11.20 -18.96 1.46
N ASP A 116 -11.45 -19.87 0.53
CA ASP A 116 -10.53 -20.52 -0.39
C ASP A 116 -10.93 -20.20 -1.83
N GLY A 117 -9.96 -19.86 -2.69
CA GLY A 117 -10.20 -19.65 -4.13
C GLY A 117 -9.92 -18.23 -4.64
N GLU A 118 -10.80 -17.74 -5.51
CA GLU A 118 -10.57 -16.55 -6.36
C GLU A 118 -10.36 -15.25 -5.59
N ALA A 119 -9.73 -14.27 -6.26
CA ALA A 119 -9.50 -12.95 -5.72
C ALA A 119 -10.82 -12.23 -5.41
N VAL A 120 -11.12 -12.06 -4.13
CA VAL A 120 -12.28 -11.30 -3.66
C VAL A 120 -11.96 -9.80 -3.68
N ARG A 121 -12.91 -8.99 -4.15
CA ARG A 121 -12.80 -7.52 -4.10
C ARG A 121 -12.54 -7.00 -2.69
N ASP A 122 -11.61 -6.05 -2.58
CA ASP A 122 -11.21 -5.45 -1.31
C ASP A 122 -12.38 -4.88 -0.50
N ASP A 123 -13.34 -4.21 -1.13
CA ASP A 123 -14.50 -3.62 -0.42
C ASP A 123 -15.30 -4.69 0.34
N LEU A 124 -15.50 -5.86 -0.28
CA LEU A 124 -16.24 -6.96 0.32
C LEU A 124 -15.44 -7.64 1.42
N ARG A 125 -14.12 -7.80 1.23
CA ARG A 125 -13.20 -8.31 2.25
C ARG A 125 -13.19 -7.41 3.48
N LEU A 126 -13.15 -6.09 3.30
CA LEU A 126 -13.14 -5.13 4.41
C LEU A 126 -14.49 -5.04 5.12
N ARG A 127 -15.61 -5.20 4.39
CA ARG A 127 -16.95 -5.26 4.99
C ARG A 127 -17.12 -6.47 5.90
N TYR A 128 -16.67 -7.64 5.44
CA TYR A 128 -16.72 -8.89 6.22
C TYR A 128 -15.33 -9.26 6.75
N ARG A 129 -14.58 -8.28 7.28
CA ARG A 129 -13.18 -8.47 7.66
C ARG A 129 -12.97 -9.57 8.68
N TYR A 130 -13.93 -9.80 9.57
CA TYR A 130 -13.90 -10.91 10.52
C TYR A 130 -13.95 -12.31 9.87
N LEU A 131 -14.48 -12.43 8.64
CA LEU A 131 -14.38 -13.65 7.83
C LEU A 131 -13.06 -13.69 7.06
N ASP A 132 -12.64 -12.58 6.46
CA ASP A 132 -11.36 -12.49 5.73
C ASP A 132 -10.16 -12.81 6.65
N LEU A 133 -10.20 -12.41 7.92
CA LEU A 133 -9.20 -12.76 8.94
C LEU A 133 -9.11 -14.26 9.26
N ARG A 134 -10.09 -15.07 8.85
CA ARG A 134 -10.02 -16.55 8.96
C ARG A 134 -9.13 -17.17 7.90
N ARG A 135 -8.82 -16.46 6.81
CA ARG A 135 -7.94 -16.95 5.75
C ARG A 135 -6.53 -17.20 6.30
N PRO A 136 -5.86 -18.30 5.90
CA PRO A 136 -4.51 -18.61 6.38
C PRO A 136 -3.49 -17.48 6.17
N GLU A 137 -3.59 -16.78 5.03
CA GLU A 137 -2.72 -15.65 4.69
C GLU A 137 -2.86 -14.49 5.69
N MET A 138 -4.09 -14.09 6.01
CA MET A 138 -4.35 -13.02 6.97
C MET A 138 -3.91 -13.39 8.38
N ASN A 139 -4.18 -14.63 8.79
CA ASN A 139 -3.74 -15.12 10.10
C ASN A 139 -2.22 -15.16 10.22
N ARG A 140 -1.53 -15.64 9.18
CA ARG A 140 -0.07 -15.64 9.07
C ARG A 140 0.48 -14.22 9.19
N ASN A 141 -0.10 -13.25 8.49
CA ASN A 141 0.35 -11.86 8.53
C ASN A 141 0.23 -11.25 9.93
N LEU A 142 -0.89 -11.48 10.64
CA LEU A 142 -1.07 -11.00 12.01
C LEU A 142 -0.13 -11.67 13.01
N ARG A 143 0.10 -12.98 12.88
CA ARG A 143 1.08 -13.70 13.71
C ARG A 143 2.51 -13.21 13.44
N PHE A 144 2.85 -12.96 12.18
CA PHE A 144 4.14 -12.44 11.78
C PHE A 144 4.34 -11.02 12.33
N ARG A 145 3.33 -10.15 12.24
CA ARG A 145 3.33 -8.84 12.90
C ARG A 145 3.64 -8.93 14.39
N ALA A 146 2.97 -9.84 15.11
CA ALA A 146 3.21 -10.06 16.53
C ALA A 146 4.64 -10.56 16.81
N LYS A 147 5.19 -11.42 15.95
CA LYS A 147 6.60 -11.87 16.03
C LYS A 147 7.57 -10.70 15.86
N VAL A 148 7.34 -9.81 14.89
CA VAL A 148 8.17 -8.61 14.66
C VAL A 148 8.11 -7.67 15.86
N ALA A 149 6.91 -7.36 16.36
CA ALA A 149 6.74 -6.51 17.53
C ALA A 149 7.51 -7.06 18.75
N ARG A 150 7.37 -8.36 19.02
CA ARG A 150 8.11 -9.02 20.10
C ARG A 150 9.63 -8.95 19.91
N ALA A 151 10.14 -9.21 18.70
CA ALA A 151 11.58 -9.15 18.44
C ALA A 151 12.15 -7.73 18.67
N VAL A 152 11.38 -6.69 18.35
CA VAL A 152 11.74 -5.29 18.63
C VAL A 152 11.78 -5.04 20.15
N THR A 153 10.69 -5.37 20.86
CA THR A 153 10.60 -5.25 22.32
C THR A 153 11.74 -5.99 23.02
N ASP A 154 11.96 -7.27 22.70
CA ASP A 154 12.99 -8.11 23.31
C ASP A 154 14.41 -7.56 23.08
N TYR A 155 14.65 -6.89 21.95
CA TYR A 155 15.92 -6.23 21.66
C TYR A 155 16.08 -4.94 22.48
N LEU A 156 15.08 -4.06 22.47
CA LEU A 156 15.13 -2.76 23.15
C LEU A 156 15.23 -2.93 24.68
N ASP A 157 14.46 -3.86 25.26
CA ASP A 157 14.53 -4.19 26.69
C ASP A 157 15.93 -4.68 27.08
N ARG A 158 16.55 -5.51 26.22
CA ARG A 158 17.91 -6.02 26.45
C ARG A 158 18.96 -4.92 26.37
N ASP A 159 18.75 -3.93 25.51
CA ASP A 159 19.64 -2.76 25.38
C ASP A 159 19.40 -1.70 26.48
N GLY A 160 18.47 -1.95 27.41
CA GLY A 160 18.20 -1.10 28.57
C GLY A 160 17.23 0.04 28.30
N PHE A 161 16.46 -0.01 27.21
CA PHE A 161 15.36 0.92 26.99
C PHE A 161 14.19 0.62 27.92
N ILE A 162 13.40 1.65 28.23
CA ILE A 162 12.19 1.53 29.04
C ILE A 162 10.97 1.85 28.19
N GLU A 163 10.01 0.92 28.14
CA GLU A 163 8.72 1.17 27.50
C GLU A 163 7.90 2.14 28.35
N VAL A 164 7.52 3.30 27.78
CA VAL A 164 6.69 4.29 28.47
C VAL A 164 5.51 4.69 27.60
N GLU A 165 4.30 4.56 28.12
CA GLU A 165 3.09 5.03 27.42
C GLU A 165 2.98 6.56 27.48
N THR A 166 2.64 7.18 26.35
CA THR A 166 2.43 8.63 26.26
C THR A 166 0.96 8.97 26.00
N PRO A 167 0.45 10.14 26.45
CA PRO A 167 -0.95 10.51 26.27
C PRO A 167 -1.42 10.54 24.81
N ILE A 168 -2.66 10.10 24.58
CA ILE A 168 -3.35 10.18 23.27
C ILE A 168 -4.18 11.45 23.11
N LEU A 169 -4.68 12.03 24.21
CA LEU A 169 -5.40 13.31 24.17
C LEU A 169 -4.43 14.44 24.45
N THR A 170 -3.91 15.05 23.39
CA THR A 170 -2.80 16.02 23.46
C THR A 170 -3.25 17.43 23.07
N LYS A 171 -2.34 18.40 23.16
CA LYS A 171 -2.56 19.75 22.63
C LYS A 171 -2.28 19.74 21.12
N SER A 172 -3.10 20.43 20.34
CA SER A 172 -2.83 20.59 18.90
C SER A 172 -1.56 21.41 18.68
N THR A 173 -0.59 20.80 18.01
CA THR A 173 0.66 21.41 17.59
C THR A 173 0.97 20.86 16.20
N PRO A 174 0.41 21.44 15.12
CA PRO A 174 0.57 20.88 13.78
C PRO A 174 2.06 20.84 13.38
N GLU A 175 2.59 19.63 13.16
CA GLU A 175 4.00 19.33 12.81
C GLU A 175 4.16 18.93 11.33
N GLY A 176 3.22 19.34 10.47
CA GLY A 176 3.28 19.11 9.01
C GLY A 176 2.01 18.47 8.46
N ALA A 177 1.36 17.57 9.21
CA ALA A 177 0.05 17.03 8.88
C ALA A 177 -1.08 17.75 9.63
N ARG A 178 -2.33 17.49 9.24
CA ARG A 178 -3.51 17.92 10.02
C ARG A 178 -3.73 16.96 11.19
N ASP A 179 -4.12 17.53 12.33
CA ASP A 179 -4.48 16.77 13.54
C ASP A 179 -5.93 16.26 13.45
N TYR A 180 -6.18 15.06 13.95
CA TYR A 180 -7.53 14.66 14.35
C TYR A 180 -7.89 15.35 15.66
N LEU A 181 -9.05 16.02 15.71
CA LEU A 181 -9.51 16.74 16.89
C LEU A 181 -10.54 15.94 17.68
N VAL A 182 -10.47 16.05 19.01
CA VAL A 182 -11.42 15.47 19.95
C VAL A 182 -12.01 16.58 20.83
N PRO A 183 -13.32 16.89 20.71
CA PRO A 183 -13.93 17.97 21.48
C PRO A 183 -14.01 17.64 22.97
N SER A 184 -13.73 18.63 23.83
CA SER A 184 -13.83 18.48 25.27
C SER A 184 -15.23 18.82 25.78
N ARG A 185 -15.91 17.83 26.38
CA ARG A 185 -17.17 18.09 27.11
C ARG A 185 -16.97 18.97 28.34
N VAL A 186 -15.80 18.86 28.99
CA VAL A 186 -15.50 19.54 30.27
C VAL A 186 -15.11 21.00 30.05
N HIS A 187 -14.42 21.28 28.94
CA HIS A 187 -13.95 22.61 28.57
C HIS A 187 -14.60 23.02 27.25
N PRO A 188 -15.82 23.60 27.28
CA PRO A 188 -16.52 23.96 26.05
C PRO A 188 -15.72 24.91 25.17
N GLY A 189 -15.66 24.62 23.87
CA GLY A 189 -14.85 25.37 22.91
C GLY A 189 -13.38 24.94 22.84
N ALA A 190 -12.91 24.05 23.72
CA ALA A 190 -11.57 23.49 23.68
C ALA A 190 -11.57 22.08 23.07
N PHE A 191 -10.47 21.74 22.41
CA PHE A 191 -10.26 20.47 21.72
C PHE A 191 -8.93 19.87 22.14
N TYR A 192 -8.90 18.54 22.27
CA TYR A 192 -7.67 17.77 22.23
C TYR A 192 -7.32 17.45 20.77
N ALA A 193 -6.06 17.13 20.53
CA ALA A 193 -5.58 16.55 19.29
C ALA A 193 -5.05 15.13 19.54
N LEU A 194 -5.33 14.22 18.61
CA LEU A 194 -4.67 12.92 18.59
C LEU A 194 -3.24 13.09 18.07
N PRO A 195 -2.22 12.46 18.68
CA PRO A 195 -0.83 12.72 18.37
C PRO A 195 -0.43 12.19 16.99
N GLN A 196 0.25 13.02 16.20
CA GLN A 196 0.90 12.58 14.96
C GLN A 196 2.08 11.63 15.22
N SER A 197 2.69 11.77 16.39
CA SER A 197 3.70 10.90 17.00
C SER A 197 3.90 11.31 18.49
N PRO A 198 4.61 10.51 19.30
CA PRO A 198 4.98 10.88 20.67
C PRO A 198 6.10 11.94 20.78
N GLN A 199 6.42 12.67 19.69
CA GLN A 199 7.63 13.49 19.52
C GLN A 199 7.89 14.49 20.66
N ILE A 200 6.86 15.12 21.18
CA ILE A 200 6.99 16.08 22.28
C ILE A 200 7.28 15.35 23.60
N PHE A 201 6.55 14.27 23.89
CA PHE A 201 6.66 13.57 25.17
C PHE A 201 7.97 12.82 25.30
N LYS A 202 8.48 12.20 24.24
CA LYS A 202 9.77 11.51 24.29
C LYS A 202 10.93 12.45 24.59
N GLN A 203 10.89 13.70 24.09
CA GLN A 203 11.86 14.74 24.45
C GLN A 203 11.73 15.11 25.94
N LEU A 204 10.52 15.29 26.45
CA LEU A 204 10.30 15.55 27.88
C LEU A 204 10.78 14.40 28.77
N LEU A 205 10.71 13.14 28.30
CA LEU A 205 11.28 12.00 29.01
C LEU A 205 12.81 12.01 29.03
N MET A 206 13.46 12.58 28.02
CA MET A 206 14.92 12.83 28.07
C MET A 206 15.23 13.90 29.12
N VAL A 207 14.42 14.96 29.19
CA VAL A 207 14.53 16.00 30.24
C VAL A 207 14.29 15.43 31.65
N SER A 208 13.43 14.41 31.80
CA SER A 208 13.18 13.79 33.10
C SER A 208 14.30 12.86 33.59
N GLY A 209 15.31 12.60 32.76
CA GLY A 209 16.42 11.71 33.08
C GLY A 209 16.16 10.22 32.83
N LEU A 210 15.19 9.88 31.97
CA LEU A 210 14.89 8.48 31.63
C LEU A 210 16.03 7.80 30.82
N ASP A 211 16.85 8.61 30.14
CA ASP A 211 18.01 8.20 29.34
C ASP A 211 17.70 7.40 28.07
N LYS A 212 16.94 6.30 28.16
CA LYS A 212 16.54 5.46 27.00
C LYS A 212 15.04 5.14 27.04
N TYR A 213 14.31 5.62 26.04
CA TYR A 213 12.86 5.49 25.93
C TYR A 213 12.48 4.74 24.65
N TYR A 214 11.48 3.87 24.74
CA TYR A 214 10.74 3.45 23.55
C TYR A 214 9.24 3.29 23.80
N GLN A 215 8.48 3.20 22.72
CA GLN A 215 7.06 2.85 22.74
C GLN A 215 6.62 2.29 21.39
N ILE A 216 5.82 1.22 21.39
CA ILE A 216 5.05 0.82 20.20
C ILE A 216 3.75 1.64 20.17
N ALA A 217 3.86 2.88 19.71
CA ALA A 217 2.82 3.90 19.83
C ALA A 217 1.82 3.90 18.66
N ARG A 218 0.55 4.23 18.96
CA ARG A 218 -0.46 4.56 17.95
C ARG A 218 -0.33 6.03 17.56
N CYS A 219 -0.24 6.29 16.27
CA CYS A 219 -0.09 7.61 15.67
C CYS A 219 -1.26 7.91 14.73
N PHE A 220 -1.65 9.18 14.64
CA PHE A 220 -2.83 9.63 13.91
C PHE A 220 -2.48 10.80 13.00
N ARG A 221 -2.77 10.68 11.70
CA ARG A 221 -2.54 11.76 10.72
C ARG A 221 -3.73 11.88 9.80
N ASP A 222 -4.32 13.07 9.72
CA ASP A 222 -5.40 13.38 8.80
C ASP A 222 -4.84 13.80 7.42
N GLU A 223 -4.42 12.80 6.65
CA GLU A 223 -3.86 12.94 5.30
C GLU A 223 -4.59 12.05 4.29
N ASP A 224 -4.42 12.37 3.00
CA ASP A 224 -4.89 11.52 1.91
C ASP A 224 -4.27 10.13 1.95
N LEU A 225 -5.12 9.10 1.89
CA LEU A 225 -4.69 7.72 2.07
C LEU A 225 -4.15 7.08 0.79
N ARG A 226 -3.11 6.27 0.96
CA ARG A 226 -2.41 5.50 -0.08
C ARG A 226 -2.31 4.03 0.35
N ALA A 227 -1.81 3.15 -0.52
CA ALA A 227 -1.63 1.73 -0.17
C ALA A 227 -0.71 1.54 1.05
N ASP A 228 0.23 2.47 1.25
CA ASP A 228 1.23 2.51 2.32
C ASP A 228 0.90 3.53 3.43
N ARG A 229 -0.34 4.04 3.49
CA ARG A 229 -0.80 5.03 4.49
C ARG A 229 -2.18 4.68 5.07
N GLN A 230 -2.31 4.88 6.38
CA GLN A 230 -3.56 4.72 7.15
C GLN A 230 -3.72 5.92 8.08
N PRO A 231 -4.97 6.33 8.40
CA PRO A 231 -5.20 7.52 9.23
C PRO A 231 -4.76 7.27 10.68
N GLU A 232 -4.80 6.01 11.11
CA GLU A 232 -4.21 5.53 12.34
C GLU A 232 -3.19 4.42 12.01
N PHE A 233 -1.98 4.52 12.53
CA PHE A 233 -0.89 3.57 12.25
C PHE A 233 0.02 3.44 13.47
N THR A 234 0.89 2.43 13.45
CA THR A 234 1.72 2.04 14.58
C THR A 234 3.18 2.36 14.29
N GLN A 235 3.82 3.11 15.18
CA GLN A 235 5.26 3.36 15.14
C GLN A 235 5.95 2.60 16.25
N VAL A 236 7.19 2.19 16.00
CA VAL A 236 8.16 1.95 17.06
C VAL A 236 8.91 3.26 17.20
N ASP A 237 8.63 3.96 18.28
CA ASP A 237 9.19 5.27 18.60
C ASP A 237 10.26 5.10 19.69
N MET A 238 11.43 5.71 19.53
CA MET A 238 12.52 5.63 20.49
C MET A 238 13.29 6.94 20.58
N GLU A 239 13.90 7.18 21.76
CA GLU A 239 14.71 8.37 22.04
C GLU A 239 15.79 8.01 23.07
N LEU A 240 16.99 8.58 22.91
CA LEU A 240 18.16 8.37 23.76
C LEU A 240 18.76 9.72 24.18
N SER A 241 19.29 9.78 25.39
CA SER A 241 20.07 10.92 25.91
C SER A 241 21.57 10.69 25.72
N PHE A 242 22.33 11.78 25.70
CA PHE A 242 23.80 11.82 25.60
C PHE A 242 24.40 11.12 24.37
N VAL A 243 23.67 11.13 23.26
CA VAL A 243 24.06 10.51 21.98
C VAL A 243 24.32 11.54 20.89
N ASP A 244 25.19 11.18 19.96
CA ASP A 244 25.30 11.84 18.65
C ASP A 244 24.61 11.01 17.53
N GLN A 245 24.71 11.50 16.29
CA GLN A 245 24.10 10.83 15.14
C GLN A 245 24.66 9.42 14.90
N GLU A 246 25.96 9.22 15.10
CA GLU A 246 26.61 7.93 14.87
C GLU A 246 26.13 6.89 15.89
N ASP A 247 26.01 7.29 17.15
CA ASP A 247 25.51 6.42 18.22
C ASP A 247 24.09 5.89 17.89
N VAL A 248 23.20 6.76 17.40
CA VAL A 248 21.83 6.37 17.02
C VAL A 248 21.85 5.46 15.80
N LEU A 249 22.61 5.78 14.75
CA LEU A 249 22.71 4.95 13.55
C LEU A 249 23.29 3.56 13.84
N ALA A 250 24.30 3.48 14.69
CA ALA A 250 24.89 2.21 15.14
C ALA A 250 23.87 1.36 15.92
N HIS A 251 23.11 1.98 16.81
CA HIS A 251 22.02 1.29 17.53
C HIS A 251 20.95 0.76 16.56
N LEU A 252 20.50 1.59 15.61
CA LEU A 252 19.50 1.21 14.61
C LEU A 252 19.98 0.08 13.71
N GLU A 253 21.25 0.09 13.29
CA GLU A 253 21.85 -1.01 12.53
C GLU A 253 21.73 -2.33 13.30
N GLN A 254 22.13 -2.35 14.57
CA GLN A 254 22.05 -3.55 15.39
C GLN A 254 20.61 -4.01 15.62
N LEU A 255 19.67 -3.08 15.84
CA LEU A 255 18.24 -3.37 15.95
C LEU A 255 17.71 -4.05 14.68
N PHE A 256 17.93 -3.44 13.50
CA PHE A 256 17.43 -4.01 12.25
C PHE A 256 18.09 -5.37 11.95
N CYS A 257 19.41 -5.51 12.14
CA CYS A 257 20.09 -6.79 11.99
C CYS A 257 19.53 -7.87 12.93
N ALA A 258 19.19 -7.53 14.18
CA ALA A 258 18.58 -8.45 15.13
C ALA A 258 17.18 -8.88 14.67
N VAL A 259 16.32 -7.93 14.30
CA VAL A 259 14.95 -8.20 13.83
C VAL A 259 14.95 -9.06 12.56
N PHE A 260 15.78 -8.74 11.56
CA PHE A 260 15.85 -9.52 10.32
C PHE A 260 16.33 -10.96 10.56
N ARG A 261 17.33 -11.14 11.41
CA ARG A 261 17.85 -12.46 11.77
C ARG A 261 16.83 -13.28 12.54
N GLU A 262 16.16 -12.72 13.55
CA GLU A 262 15.20 -13.45 14.38
C GLU A 262 13.91 -13.78 13.62
N VAL A 263 13.41 -12.82 12.84
CA VAL A 263 12.11 -12.94 12.19
C VAL A 263 12.22 -13.72 10.88
N LEU A 264 13.23 -13.44 10.05
CA LEU A 264 13.38 -14.00 8.71
C LEU A 264 14.57 -14.98 8.56
N GLY A 265 15.49 -15.05 9.51
CA GLY A 265 16.74 -15.80 9.34
C GLY A 265 17.70 -15.16 8.32
N VAL A 266 17.49 -13.89 7.97
CA VAL A 266 18.30 -13.14 7.00
C VAL A 266 19.38 -12.36 7.73
N SER A 267 20.62 -12.43 7.24
CA SER A 267 21.72 -11.59 7.71
C SER A 267 21.91 -10.42 6.77
N LEU A 268 21.71 -9.21 7.27
CA LEU A 268 21.97 -7.98 6.52
C LEU A 268 23.48 -7.70 6.43
N PRO A 269 23.96 -7.07 5.35
CA PRO A 269 25.36 -6.66 5.24
C PRO A 269 25.69 -5.58 6.27
N THR A 270 26.81 -5.75 6.98
CA THR A 270 27.31 -4.78 7.97
C THR A 270 28.71 -4.30 7.58
N PRO A 271 29.02 -2.99 7.71
CA PRO A 271 28.11 -1.92 8.09
C PRO A 271 27.01 -1.69 7.04
N LEU A 272 25.84 -1.23 7.46
CA LEU A 272 24.76 -0.88 6.54
C LEU A 272 25.22 0.28 5.64
N PRO A 273 24.86 0.27 4.34
CA PRO A 273 25.15 1.37 3.45
C PRO A 273 24.62 2.71 3.99
N ARG A 274 25.41 3.76 3.83
CA ARG A 274 25.04 5.13 4.19
C ARG A 274 25.22 6.05 3.01
N MET A 275 24.32 7.00 2.87
CA MET A 275 24.30 7.94 1.76
C MET A 275 23.92 9.33 2.28
N THR A 276 24.54 10.38 1.74
CA THR A 276 24.04 11.73 1.99
C THR A 276 22.78 11.96 1.16
N TRP A 277 21.88 12.82 1.63
CA TRP A 277 20.69 13.21 0.87
C TRP A 277 21.08 13.77 -0.51
N SER A 278 22.14 14.57 -0.57
CA SER A 278 22.66 15.11 -1.84
C SER A 278 23.10 14.01 -2.79
N ASP A 279 23.78 12.96 -2.31
CA ASP A 279 24.15 11.82 -3.15
C ASP A 279 22.95 10.99 -3.57
N ALA A 280 21.97 10.79 -2.69
CA ALA A 280 20.73 10.06 -3.00
C ALA A 280 19.95 10.76 -4.12
N MET A 281 19.78 12.09 -4.00
CA MET A 281 19.13 12.91 -5.03
C MET A 281 19.93 12.93 -6.33
N ARG A 282 21.25 13.07 -6.26
CA ARG A 282 22.14 13.12 -7.44
C ARG A 282 22.19 11.79 -8.20
N LEU A 283 22.29 10.67 -7.47
CA LEU A 283 22.48 9.34 -8.05
C LEU A 283 21.17 8.63 -8.38
N TYR A 284 20.07 8.94 -7.70
CA TYR A 284 18.81 8.20 -7.82
C TYR A 284 17.57 9.08 -7.98
N GLY A 285 17.70 10.40 -7.83
CA GLY A 285 16.59 11.33 -8.00
C GLY A 285 15.56 11.29 -6.86
N THR A 286 15.90 10.63 -5.75
CA THR A 286 15.04 10.47 -4.58
C THR A 286 15.89 10.28 -3.32
N ASP A 287 15.35 10.75 -2.20
CA ASP A 287 15.81 10.53 -0.83
C ASP A 287 15.58 9.10 -0.30
N LYS A 288 14.81 8.27 -1.02
CA LYS A 288 14.54 6.87 -0.67
C LYS A 288 14.90 5.92 -1.82
N PRO A 289 16.19 5.77 -2.15
CA PRO A 289 16.60 4.98 -3.30
C PRO A 289 16.35 3.48 -3.09
N ASP A 290 15.90 2.81 -4.15
CA ASP A 290 15.87 1.34 -4.20
C ASP A 290 17.20 0.82 -4.73
N LEU A 291 18.01 0.21 -3.86
CA LEU A 291 19.36 -0.26 -4.19
C LEU A 291 19.42 -1.70 -4.70
N ARG A 292 18.27 -2.40 -4.85
CA ARG A 292 18.24 -3.80 -5.37
C ARG A 292 18.74 -3.93 -6.80
N PHE A 293 18.82 -2.82 -7.51
CA PHE A 293 19.31 -2.75 -8.88
C PHE A 293 20.15 -1.48 -9.07
N GLY A 294 21.02 -1.49 -10.09
CA GLY A 294 21.90 -0.38 -10.40
C GLY A 294 21.18 0.80 -11.07
N MET A 295 21.65 1.19 -12.25
CA MET A 295 21.10 2.30 -13.04
C MET A 295 21.14 3.65 -12.29
N PRO A 296 22.34 4.10 -11.84
CA PRO A 296 22.46 5.45 -11.28
C PRO A 296 22.22 6.51 -12.37
N ILE A 297 21.78 7.68 -11.94
CA ILE A 297 21.70 8.88 -12.76
C ILE A 297 23.12 9.39 -13.03
N ILE A 298 23.41 9.62 -14.31
CA ILE A 298 24.72 10.04 -14.81
C ILE A 298 24.66 11.52 -15.18
N GLU A 299 25.60 12.31 -14.66
CA GLU A 299 25.73 13.74 -14.92
C GLU A 299 26.46 14.01 -16.24
N LEU A 300 25.85 14.80 -17.14
CA LEU A 300 26.36 15.09 -18.48
C LEU A 300 26.21 16.57 -18.87
N THR A 301 25.89 17.46 -17.92
CA THR A 301 25.59 18.88 -18.20
C THR A 301 26.75 19.63 -18.88
N ASP A 302 27.99 19.32 -18.50
CA ASP A 302 29.20 19.92 -19.09
C ASP A 302 29.37 19.54 -20.58
N LEU A 303 29.18 18.26 -20.92
CA LEU A 303 29.21 17.79 -22.32
C LEU A 303 28.04 18.34 -23.13
N ALA A 304 26.87 18.44 -22.51
CA ALA A 304 25.67 19.01 -23.09
C ALA A 304 25.81 20.51 -23.41
N ALA A 305 26.54 21.27 -22.59
CA ALA A 305 26.79 22.69 -22.82
C ALA A 305 27.59 22.97 -24.12
N ALA A 306 28.43 22.01 -24.51
CA ALA A 306 29.33 22.10 -25.67
C ALA A 306 28.83 21.36 -26.93
N CYS A 307 27.63 20.75 -26.88
CA CYS A 307 27.08 20.03 -28.04
C CYS A 307 26.29 20.95 -28.98
N GLY A 308 26.09 20.51 -30.22
CA GLY A 308 25.29 21.21 -31.23
C GLY A 308 23.78 21.07 -31.06
N PHE A 309 23.31 20.30 -30.06
CA PHE A 309 21.89 20.09 -29.83
C PHE A 309 21.32 21.25 -29.01
N SER A 310 20.48 22.06 -29.64
CA SER A 310 20.04 23.35 -29.09
C SER A 310 19.22 23.24 -27.80
N LEU A 311 18.55 22.11 -27.57
CA LEU A 311 17.82 21.84 -26.33
C LEU A 311 18.79 21.66 -25.16
N PHE A 312 19.75 20.75 -25.29
CA PHE A 312 20.72 20.42 -24.24
C PHE A 312 21.62 21.62 -23.91
N SER A 313 22.18 22.25 -24.93
CA SER A 313 23.06 23.40 -24.75
C SER A 313 22.35 24.60 -24.12
N ARG A 314 21.05 24.81 -24.41
CA ARG A 314 20.25 25.87 -23.79
C ARG A 314 20.00 25.60 -22.31
N VAL A 315 19.54 24.40 -21.97
CA VAL A 315 19.26 23.99 -20.58
C VAL A 315 20.52 24.11 -19.71
N ALA A 316 21.65 23.58 -20.19
CA ALA A 316 22.91 23.65 -19.48
C ALA A 316 23.39 25.11 -19.26
N LYS A 317 23.24 25.98 -20.26
CA LYS A 317 23.64 27.40 -20.16
C LYS A 317 22.69 28.24 -19.29
N SER A 318 21.43 27.82 -19.14
CA SER A 318 20.47 28.47 -18.24
C SER A 318 20.56 27.98 -16.78
N GLY A 319 21.56 27.16 -16.44
CA GLY A 319 21.74 26.62 -15.09
C GLY A 319 20.83 25.42 -14.76
N GLY A 320 20.25 24.77 -15.77
CA GLY A 320 19.58 23.48 -15.63
C GLY A 320 20.56 22.31 -15.68
N ALA A 321 20.04 21.09 -15.64
CA ALA A 321 20.81 19.86 -15.65
C ALA A 321 20.46 19.00 -16.88
N VAL A 322 21.47 18.33 -17.44
CA VAL A 322 21.32 17.30 -18.46
C VAL A 322 21.92 16.01 -17.93
N ARG A 323 21.06 15.02 -17.67
CA ARG A 323 21.44 13.74 -17.05
C ARG A 323 20.90 12.57 -17.84
N ALA A 324 21.46 11.39 -17.59
CA ALA A 324 21.06 10.17 -18.27
C ALA A 324 20.92 8.95 -17.36
N LEU A 325 20.19 7.95 -17.85
CA LEU A 325 20.19 6.58 -17.33
C LEU A 325 20.75 5.64 -18.41
N CYS A 326 21.61 4.71 -18.01
CA CYS A 326 22.08 3.63 -18.88
C CYS A 326 21.37 2.31 -18.51
N VAL A 327 20.55 1.80 -19.44
CA VAL A 327 19.83 0.55 -19.31
C VAL A 327 20.65 -0.56 -19.96
N LYS A 328 21.19 -1.45 -19.12
CA LYS A 328 22.00 -2.58 -19.56
C LYS A 328 21.17 -3.57 -20.38
N GLY A 329 21.64 -3.91 -21.58
CA GLY A 329 20.93 -4.78 -22.53
C GLY A 329 19.65 -4.17 -23.13
N GLY A 330 19.39 -2.87 -22.91
CA GLY A 330 18.14 -2.23 -23.32
C GLY A 330 17.95 -2.15 -24.83
N ALA A 331 19.01 -2.09 -25.65
CA ALA A 331 18.89 -1.96 -27.09
C ALA A 331 18.44 -3.26 -27.78
N LEU A 332 18.60 -4.39 -27.10
CA LEU A 332 18.03 -5.68 -27.52
C LEU A 332 16.58 -5.84 -27.05
N ALA A 333 16.25 -5.25 -25.90
CA ALA A 333 14.95 -5.40 -25.27
C ALA A 333 13.88 -4.45 -25.83
N PHE A 334 14.25 -3.26 -26.31
CA PHE A 334 13.30 -2.22 -26.71
C PHE A 334 13.08 -2.16 -28.23
N SER A 335 11.86 -2.48 -28.64
CA SER A 335 11.35 -2.19 -29.98
C SER A 335 11.05 -0.69 -30.15
N ARG A 336 10.75 -0.27 -31.38
CA ARG A 336 10.33 1.13 -31.65
C ARG A 336 9.06 1.52 -30.88
N SER A 337 8.12 0.59 -30.74
CA SER A 337 6.89 0.79 -29.97
C SER A 337 7.21 1.02 -28.48
N ASP A 338 8.18 0.29 -27.94
CA ASP A 338 8.60 0.43 -26.55
C ASP A 338 9.25 1.78 -26.29
N ILE A 339 10.05 2.29 -27.23
CA ILE A 339 10.66 3.63 -27.14
C ILE A 339 9.59 4.73 -27.15
N GLU A 340 8.56 4.59 -27.98
CA GLU A 340 7.43 5.52 -28.02
C GLU A 340 6.62 5.48 -26.71
N GLU A 341 6.43 4.30 -26.14
CA GLU A 341 5.81 4.12 -24.83
C GLU A 341 6.64 4.77 -23.71
N LEU A 342 7.94 4.49 -23.65
CA LEU A 342 8.86 5.11 -22.68
C LEU A 342 8.86 6.63 -22.81
N THR A 343 8.73 7.16 -24.03
CA THR A 343 8.58 8.59 -24.26
C THR A 343 7.29 9.11 -23.62
N ARG A 344 6.16 8.44 -23.81
CA ARG A 344 4.88 8.80 -23.18
C ARG A 344 4.96 8.75 -21.65
N VAL A 345 5.65 7.76 -21.09
CA VAL A 345 5.89 7.63 -19.64
C VAL A 345 6.75 8.80 -19.12
N CYS A 346 7.82 9.18 -19.82
CA CYS A 346 8.62 10.34 -19.43
C CYS A 346 7.79 11.64 -19.43
N VAL A 347 6.93 11.80 -20.45
CA VAL A 347 6.03 12.97 -20.57
C VAL A 347 5.01 12.98 -19.43
N SER A 348 4.46 11.84 -19.01
CA SER A 348 3.54 11.79 -17.86
C SER A 348 4.21 12.13 -16.52
N PHE A 349 5.54 11.99 -16.42
CA PHE A 349 6.34 12.50 -15.29
C PHE A 349 6.72 13.98 -15.41
N GLY A 350 6.31 14.65 -16.50
CA GLY A 350 6.49 16.08 -16.74
C GLY A 350 7.64 16.44 -17.68
N ALA A 351 8.25 15.49 -18.38
CA ALA A 351 9.28 15.79 -19.37
C ALA A 351 8.68 16.43 -20.63
N GLY A 352 9.38 17.39 -21.24
CA GLY A 352 9.02 17.92 -22.57
C GLY A 352 9.25 16.96 -23.74
N GLY A 353 9.95 15.84 -23.49
CA GLY A 353 10.28 14.81 -24.46
C GLY A 353 11.37 13.87 -23.92
N MET A 354 11.76 12.89 -24.72
CA MET A 354 12.77 11.90 -24.35
C MET A 354 13.81 11.76 -25.47
N ALA A 355 15.05 12.15 -25.19
CA ALA A 355 16.18 11.85 -26.06
C ALA A 355 16.81 10.52 -25.64
N TRP A 356 17.36 9.76 -26.59
CA TRP A 356 17.90 8.42 -26.33
C TRP A 356 19.00 8.02 -27.31
N ILE A 357 19.79 7.03 -26.93
CA ILE A 357 20.79 6.35 -27.76
C ILE A 357 20.66 4.85 -27.57
N GLY A 358 20.40 4.11 -28.65
CA GLY A 358 20.53 2.64 -28.65
C GLY A 358 21.89 2.25 -29.21
N VAL A 359 22.69 1.53 -28.43
CA VAL A 359 23.98 0.96 -28.89
C VAL A 359 23.72 -0.45 -29.40
N ARG A 360 23.82 -0.67 -30.71
CA ARG A 360 23.61 -2.01 -31.29
C ARG A 360 24.76 -2.96 -30.95
N GLU A 361 24.57 -4.25 -31.17
CA GLU A 361 25.61 -5.28 -30.88
C GLU A 361 26.90 -5.06 -31.69
N ASP A 362 26.79 -4.54 -32.91
CA ASP A 362 27.93 -4.16 -33.76
C ASP A 362 28.55 -2.80 -33.37
N SER A 363 28.18 -2.26 -32.21
CA SER A 363 28.58 -0.94 -31.69
C SER A 363 28.12 0.25 -32.54
N THR A 364 27.24 0.05 -33.53
CA THR A 364 26.63 1.17 -34.25
C THR A 364 25.56 1.86 -33.42
N LEU A 365 25.45 3.18 -33.58
CA LEU A 365 24.54 4.00 -32.78
C LEU A 365 23.21 4.23 -33.51
N ASN A 366 22.12 3.79 -32.89
CA ASN A 366 20.77 4.14 -33.30
C ASN A 366 20.34 5.39 -32.51
N THR A 367 20.47 6.58 -33.11
CA THR A 367 20.01 7.84 -32.52
C THR A 367 20.06 8.98 -33.54
N ILE A 368 19.27 10.03 -33.31
CA ILE A 368 19.41 11.31 -34.03
C ILE A 368 20.56 12.18 -33.48
N LEU A 369 21.07 11.87 -32.28
CA LEU A 369 22.05 12.69 -31.57
C LEU A 369 23.43 12.71 -32.24
N THR A 370 23.76 11.72 -33.07
CA THR A 370 25.02 11.68 -33.84
C THR A 370 25.22 12.90 -34.75
N LYS A 371 24.14 13.59 -35.14
CA LYS A 371 24.22 14.82 -35.95
C LYS A 371 24.69 16.05 -35.16
N TYR A 372 24.64 15.98 -33.83
CA TYR A 372 24.83 17.13 -32.95
C TYR A 372 26.06 17.00 -32.02
N PHE A 373 26.73 15.86 -32.04
CA PHE A 373 27.92 15.58 -31.26
C PHE A 373 29.06 15.18 -32.20
N THR A 374 30.28 15.64 -31.90
CA THR A 374 31.48 15.11 -32.58
C THR A 374 31.76 13.67 -32.14
N GLU A 375 32.52 12.90 -32.91
CA GLU A 375 32.89 11.52 -32.53
C GLU A 375 33.60 11.46 -31.17
N ALA A 376 34.45 12.45 -30.87
CA ALA A 376 35.14 12.53 -29.59
C ALA A 376 34.15 12.78 -28.44
N GLN A 377 33.20 13.71 -28.62
CA GLN A 377 32.17 13.98 -27.61
C GLN A 377 31.23 12.80 -27.41
N MET A 378 30.85 12.10 -28.48
CA MET A 378 29.99 10.91 -28.40
C MET A 378 30.69 9.77 -27.67
N ARG A 379 31.97 9.54 -27.94
CA ARG A 379 32.77 8.51 -27.24
C ARG A 379 32.89 8.81 -25.74
N GLU A 380 33.19 10.06 -25.39
CA GLU A 380 33.25 10.50 -24.00
C GLU A 380 31.90 10.33 -23.29
N LEU A 381 30.80 10.73 -23.94
CA LEU A 381 29.44 10.56 -23.42
C LEU A 381 29.12 9.09 -23.13
N LEU A 382 29.37 8.19 -24.09
CA LEU A 382 29.12 6.76 -23.90
C LEU A 382 30.03 6.17 -22.81
N SER A 383 31.28 6.62 -22.73
CA SER A 383 32.23 6.22 -21.68
C SER A 383 31.74 6.65 -20.30
N ARG A 384 31.24 7.88 -20.13
CA ARG A 384 30.69 8.36 -18.84
C ARG A 384 29.41 7.62 -18.45
N CYS A 385 28.58 7.26 -19.43
CA CYS A 385 27.43 6.41 -19.19
C CYS A 385 27.81 4.97 -18.86
N GLY A 386 29.07 4.58 -19.09
CA GLY A 386 29.50 3.19 -19.05
C GLY A 386 28.72 2.31 -20.02
N ALA A 387 28.28 2.87 -21.15
CA ALA A 387 27.42 2.18 -22.12
C ALA A 387 28.25 1.22 -23.00
N GLU A 388 27.78 -0.02 -23.12
CA GLU A 388 28.39 -1.08 -23.93
C GLU A 388 27.48 -1.46 -25.10
N ALA A 389 27.97 -2.31 -26.00
CA ALA A 389 27.17 -2.85 -27.10
C ALA A 389 25.95 -3.62 -26.55
N GLY A 390 24.76 -3.28 -27.04
CA GLY A 390 23.48 -3.80 -26.54
C GLY A 390 22.79 -2.91 -25.51
N ASP A 391 23.41 -1.84 -25.02
CA ASP A 391 22.82 -0.93 -24.01
C ASP A 391 21.97 0.18 -24.62
N PHE A 392 21.10 0.76 -23.78
CA PHE A 392 20.22 1.86 -24.15
C PHE A 392 20.35 3.02 -23.17
N VAL A 393 20.66 4.22 -23.67
CA VAL A 393 20.84 5.43 -22.86
C VAL A 393 19.64 6.36 -23.03
N LEU A 394 19.06 6.80 -21.93
CA LEU A 394 17.90 7.70 -21.87
C LEU A 394 18.32 9.03 -21.24
N PHE A 395 17.90 10.16 -21.80
CA PHE A 395 18.31 11.49 -21.34
C PHE A 395 17.13 12.30 -20.86
N CYS A 396 17.37 13.13 -19.84
CA CYS A 396 16.48 14.19 -19.40
C CYS A 396 17.28 15.50 -19.30
N ALA A 397 16.69 16.60 -19.80
CA ALA A 397 17.27 17.93 -19.80
C ALA A 397 16.23 18.94 -19.33
N ASP A 398 16.33 19.37 -18.07
CA ASP A 398 15.38 20.29 -17.42
C ASP A 398 16.05 20.98 -16.21
N THR A 399 15.28 21.65 -15.36
CA THR A 399 15.69 22.10 -14.03
C THR A 399 16.10 20.91 -13.13
N GLU A 400 17.02 21.16 -12.19
CA GLU A 400 17.53 20.13 -11.26
C GLU A 400 16.40 19.32 -10.57
N PRO A 401 15.35 19.93 -9.97
CA PRO A 401 14.29 19.17 -9.32
C PRO A 401 13.46 18.33 -10.31
N ALA A 402 13.25 18.83 -11.52
CA ALA A 402 12.51 18.12 -12.56
C ALA A 402 13.28 16.90 -13.07
N VAL A 403 14.59 17.05 -13.33
CA VAL A 403 15.46 15.95 -13.77
C VAL A 403 15.51 14.84 -12.73
N CYS A 404 15.72 15.18 -11.45
CA CYS A 404 15.71 14.20 -10.36
C CYS A 404 14.38 13.43 -10.31
N ARG A 405 13.24 14.13 -10.31
CA ARG A 405 11.91 13.52 -10.29
C ARG A 405 11.67 12.61 -11.49
N ILE A 406 11.97 13.07 -12.70
CA ILE A 406 11.70 12.34 -13.94
C ILE A 406 12.56 11.08 -14.03
N LEU A 407 13.89 11.22 -13.85
CA LEU A 407 14.79 10.09 -13.98
C LEU A 407 14.65 9.10 -12.82
N GLY A 408 14.39 9.57 -11.59
CA GLY A 408 14.11 8.70 -10.44
C GLY A 408 12.87 7.81 -10.67
N ASN A 409 11.78 8.39 -11.17
CA ASN A 409 10.57 7.63 -11.49
C ASN A 409 10.74 6.72 -12.71
N LEU A 410 11.43 7.20 -13.75
CA LEU A 410 11.72 6.39 -14.94
C LEU A 410 12.58 5.17 -14.60
N ARG A 411 13.57 5.35 -13.71
CA ARG A 411 14.41 4.27 -13.20
C ARG A 411 13.56 3.18 -12.53
N LEU A 412 12.61 3.54 -11.67
CA LEU A 412 11.71 2.57 -11.02
C LEU A 412 10.80 1.86 -12.04
N HIS A 413 10.24 2.62 -12.99
CA HIS A 413 9.42 2.06 -14.07
C HIS A 413 10.18 1.04 -14.91
N LEU A 414 11.43 1.36 -15.29
CA LEU A 414 12.30 0.44 -16.02
C LEU A 414 12.64 -0.80 -15.20
N ALA A 415 12.86 -0.65 -13.89
CA ALA A 415 13.15 -1.78 -13.01
C ALA A 415 11.98 -2.74 -12.88
N ASP A 416 10.75 -2.24 -12.80
CA ASP A 416 9.55 -3.06 -12.80
C ASP A 416 9.37 -3.77 -14.16
N ARG A 417 9.51 -3.03 -15.27
CA ARG A 417 9.40 -3.57 -16.64
C ARG A 417 10.44 -4.65 -16.94
N LEU A 418 11.67 -4.48 -16.45
CA LEU A 418 12.78 -5.42 -16.63
C LEU A 418 12.89 -6.45 -15.50
N SER A 419 11.92 -6.47 -14.56
CA SER A 419 11.89 -7.39 -13.42
C SER A 419 13.18 -7.41 -12.59
N LEU A 420 13.80 -6.24 -12.41
CA LEU A 420 15.07 -6.09 -11.67
C LEU A 420 14.89 -6.11 -10.15
N ARG A 421 13.67 -5.89 -9.67
CA ARG A 421 13.33 -5.81 -8.24
C ARG A 421 12.94 -7.19 -7.71
N ARG A 422 13.94 -7.98 -7.32
CA ARG A 422 13.73 -9.35 -6.83
C ARG A 422 13.01 -9.33 -5.47
N ALA A 423 12.06 -10.24 -5.31
CA ALA A 423 11.40 -10.48 -4.04
C ALA A 423 12.36 -11.18 -3.07
N GLY A 424 12.33 -10.80 -1.78
CA GLY A 424 13.21 -11.35 -0.75
C GLY A 424 14.66 -10.83 -0.74
N ASP A 425 15.04 -10.01 -1.72
CA ASP A 425 16.27 -9.22 -1.66
C ASP A 425 16.01 -7.94 -0.86
N PHE A 426 16.73 -7.77 0.25
CA PHE A 426 16.52 -6.67 1.19
C PHE A 426 17.75 -5.77 1.20
N GLN A 427 17.59 -4.57 0.66
CA GLN A 427 18.59 -3.51 0.66
C GLN A 427 18.14 -2.41 1.61
N LEU A 428 18.69 -2.43 2.82
CA LEU A 428 18.51 -1.41 3.84
C LEU A 428 19.68 -0.42 3.78
N LEU A 429 19.39 0.87 3.80
CA LEU A 429 20.40 1.93 3.91
C LEU A 429 19.94 3.03 4.86
N PHE A 430 20.89 3.84 5.31
CA PHE A 430 20.62 5.12 5.95
C PHE A 430 20.88 6.28 4.99
N VAL A 431 19.96 7.24 4.95
CA VAL A 431 20.15 8.53 4.30
C VAL A 431 20.35 9.58 5.38
N THR A 432 21.32 10.48 5.20
CA THR A 432 21.79 11.45 6.20
C THR A 432 21.97 12.83 5.57
N ASP A 433 22.32 13.86 6.33
CA ASP A 433 22.63 15.20 5.82
C ASP A 433 21.47 15.84 5.03
N PHE A 434 20.24 15.61 5.49
CA PHE A 434 19.05 16.22 4.89
C PHE A 434 19.08 17.75 5.02
N PRO A 435 18.47 18.49 4.08
CA PRO A 435 18.19 19.91 4.26
C PRO A 435 17.44 20.17 5.57
N ALA A 436 17.78 21.24 6.28
CA ALA A 436 17.04 21.65 7.48
C ALA A 436 15.70 22.30 7.13
N PHE A 437 15.61 22.92 5.95
CA PHE A 437 14.45 23.68 5.51
C PHE A 437 14.02 23.33 4.09
N GLU A 438 12.72 23.47 3.83
CA GLU A 438 12.13 23.45 2.50
C GLU A 438 11.38 24.75 2.24
N TYR A 439 11.48 25.28 1.02
CA TYR A 439 10.73 26.49 0.67
C TYR A 439 9.29 26.13 0.30
N SER A 440 8.32 26.60 1.08
CA SER A 440 6.92 26.45 0.75
C SER A 440 6.45 27.64 -0.07
N ALA A 441 6.13 27.39 -1.35
CA ALA A 441 5.55 28.40 -2.23
C ALA A 441 4.14 28.83 -1.75
N GLU A 442 3.40 27.92 -1.12
CA GLU A 442 2.07 28.18 -0.56
C GLU A 442 2.16 29.13 0.66
N ALA A 443 3.10 28.87 1.57
CA ALA A 443 3.30 29.70 2.76
C ALA A 443 4.16 30.95 2.49
N GLY A 444 4.81 31.03 1.33
CA GLY A 444 5.73 32.11 0.97
C GLY A 444 6.96 32.21 1.90
N ARG A 445 7.35 31.10 2.55
CA ARG A 445 8.45 31.05 3.52
C ARG A 445 9.09 29.66 3.59
N TYR A 446 10.23 29.59 4.27
CA TYR A 446 10.83 28.31 4.64
C TYR A 446 10.00 27.63 5.74
N VAL A 447 9.80 26.32 5.57
CA VAL A 447 9.25 25.41 6.57
C VAL A 447 10.31 24.38 6.93
N ALA A 448 10.17 23.72 8.08
CA ALA A 448 11.11 22.68 8.48
C ALA A 448 10.95 21.47 7.53
N ALA A 449 12.07 20.91 7.07
CA ALA A 449 12.04 19.73 6.20
C ALA A 449 11.55 18.47 6.93
N HIS A 450 11.84 18.38 8.24
CA HIS A 450 11.43 17.26 9.10
C HIS A 450 10.52 17.74 10.23
N HIS A 451 11.09 18.38 11.25
CA HIS A 451 10.34 19.05 12.30
C HIS A 451 11.15 20.21 12.91
N PRO A 452 10.50 21.18 13.58
CA PRO A 452 11.14 22.39 14.09
C PRO A 452 12.19 22.21 15.21
N PHE A 453 12.38 20.98 15.70
CA PHE A 453 13.29 20.65 16.81
C PHE A 453 14.52 19.87 16.34
N THR A 454 14.68 19.66 15.04
CA THR A 454 15.85 18.98 14.48
C THR A 454 17.08 19.88 14.59
N MET A 455 18.18 19.33 15.10
CA MET A 455 19.46 20.01 15.21
C MET A 455 20.02 20.31 13.80
N PRO A 456 20.30 21.58 13.45
CA PRO A 456 21.05 21.90 12.24
C PRO A 456 22.45 21.32 12.30
N HIS A 457 23.05 21.07 11.14
CA HIS A 457 24.44 20.67 11.08
C HIS A 457 25.33 21.75 11.73
N PRO A 458 26.27 21.40 12.63
CA PRO A 458 27.06 22.39 13.38
C PRO A 458 27.77 23.43 12.50
N ASP A 459 28.34 22.99 11.37
CA ASP A 459 29.03 23.86 10.40
C ASP A 459 28.12 24.88 9.71
N ASP A 460 26.80 24.61 9.70
CA ASP A 460 25.82 25.41 8.99
C ASP A 460 25.10 26.40 9.93
N LEU A 461 25.30 26.26 11.26
CA LEU A 461 24.73 27.15 12.28
C LEU A 461 24.94 28.65 12.02
N PRO A 462 26.07 29.14 11.50
CA PRO A 462 26.23 30.57 11.20
C PRO A 462 25.20 31.09 10.18
N TYR A 463 24.64 30.20 9.35
CA TYR A 463 23.81 30.56 8.20
C TYR A 463 22.31 30.33 8.41
N LEU A 464 21.94 29.79 9.57
CA LEU A 464 20.57 29.38 9.89
C LEU A 464 19.51 30.44 9.58
N VAL A 465 19.82 31.71 9.81
CA VAL A 465 18.92 32.85 9.56
C VAL A 465 19.24 33.57 8.24
N THR A 466 20.52 33.63 7.85
CA THR A 466 20.96 34.44 6.69
C THR A 466 20.82 33.72 5.35
N ASP A 467 20.97 32.39 5.36
CA ASP A 467 20.87 31.54 4.17
C ASP A 467 20.31 30.15 4.57
N PRO A 468 19.00 30.06 4.87
CA PRO A 468 18.39 28.80 5.32
C PRO A 468 18.49 27.69 4.26
N ALA A 469 18.49 28.03 2.97
CA ALA A 469 18.45 27.08 1.87
C ALA A 469 19.64 26.11 1.82
N ARG A 470 20.80 26.54 2.34
CA ARG A 470 22.01 25.70 2.36
C ARG A 470 22.21 24.92 3.65
N CYS A 471 21.39 25.17 4.67
CA CYS A 471 21.58 24.56 5.97
C CYS A 471 21.15 23.09 5.92
N ARG A 472 22.06 22.20 6.29
CA ARG A 472 21.76 20.78 6.52
C ARG A 472 21.31 20.58 7.96
N SER A 473 20.82 19.38 8.21
CA SER A 473 20.36 18.91 9.51
C SER A 473 21.02 17.59 9.89
N LEU A 474 21.10 17.33 11.19
CA LEU A 474 21.45 16.02 11.76
C LEU A 474 20.22 15.11 11.78
N ALA A 475 19.52 15.03 10.66
CA ALA A 475 18.39 14.14 10.42
C ALA A 475 18.84 12.95 9.57
N TYR A 476 18.16 11.83 9.77
CA TYR A 476 18.48 10.58 9.12
C TYR A 476 17.26 9.69 8.95
N ASP A 477 17.21 9.03 7.80
CA ASP A 477 16.12 8.12 7.42
C ASP A 477 16.67 6.71 7.22
N ALA A 478 15.89 5.70 7.62
CA ALA A 478 16.14 4.33 7.22
C ALA A 478 15.25 3.99 6.01
N VAL A 479 15.87 3.51 4.94
CA VAL A 479 15.20 3.19 3.68
C VAL A 479 15.38 1.72 3.37
N LEU A 480 14.28 1.01 3.14
CA LEU A 480 14.29 -0.40 2.73
C LEU A 480 13.64 -0.53 1.36
N ASN A 481 14.41 -1.01 0.37
CA ASN A 481 13.88 -1.34 -0.96
C ASN A 481 13.12 -0.19 -1.64
N GLY A 482 13.61 1.05 -1.46
CA GLY A 482 13.01 2.26 -2.02
C GLY A 482 11.83 2.82 -1.22
N VAL A 483 11.62 2.33 0.00
CA VAL A 483 10.57 2.78 0.89
C VAL A 483 11.19 3.28 2.19
N GLU A 484 10.85 4.52 2.56
CA GLU A 484 11.18 5.11 3.86
C GLU A 484 10.50 4.30 4.97
N LEU A 485 11.29 3.59 5.77
CA LEU A 485 10.80 2.84 6.94
C LEU A 485 10.49 3.77 8.10
N GLY A 486 11.32 4.78 8.29
CA GLY A 486 11.29 5.67 9.43
C GLY A 486 12.31 6.78 9.32
N SER A 487 12.14 7.78 10.17
CA SER A 487 12.95 8.98 10.22
C SER A 487 13.30 9.32 11.67
N GLY A 488 14.43 10.02 11.85
CA GLY A 488 14.93 10.48 13.13
C GLY A 488 15.84 11.68 12.98
N SER A 489 16.17 12.28 14.11
CA SER A 489 17.16 13.35 14.15
C SER A 489 17.73 13.51 15.55
N ILE A 490 18.91 14.14 15.60
CA ILE A 490 19.40 14.75 16.83
C ILE A 490 18.55 15.99 17.12
N ARG A 491 18.13 16.16 18.37
CA ARG A 491 17.24 17.24 18.77
C ARG A 491 18.02 18.45 19.25
N ILE A 492 17.43 19.62 19.03
CA ILE A 492 17.91 20.86 19.63
C ILE A 492 17.65 20.80 21.14
N HIS A 493 18.72 20.78 21.92
CA HIS A 493 18.68 20.85 23.39
C HIS A 493 19.07 22.23 23.94
N ARG A 494 19.52 23.13 23.04
CA ARG A 494 20.00 24.48 23.36
C ARG A 494 18.97 25.54 23.00
N SER A 495 18.57 26.35 23.98
CA SER A 495 17.55 27.39 23.81
C SER A 495 17.94 28.48 22.80
N ASP A 496 19.21 28.85 22.74
CA ASP A 496 19.71 29.84 21.78
C ASP A 496 19.63 29.35 20.33
N ILE A 497 19.90 28.06 20.10
CA ILE A 497 19.76 27.45 18.77
C ILE A 497 18.28 27.31 18.41
N GLN A 498 17.44 26.89 19.36
CA GLN A 498 15.99 26.73 19.12
C GLN A 498 15.32 28.06 18.76
N ALA A 499 15.71 29.15 19.43
CA ALA A 499 15.21 30.49 19.11
C ALA A 499 15.57 30.91 17.67
N ARG A 500 16.82 30.68 17.25
CA ARG A 500 17.27 30.98 15.88
C ARG A 500 16.58 30.09 14.83
N MET A 501 16.26 28.85 15.18
CA MET A 501 15.46 27.95 14.32
C MET A 501 14.05 28.51 14.12
N PHE A 502 13.37 28.94 15.19
CA PHE A 502 12.04 29.53 15.07
C PHE A 502 12.03 30.86 14.31
N GLU A 503 13.06 31.69 14.49
CA GLU A 503 13.27 32.91 13.70
C GLU A 503 13.41 32.58 12.20
N ALA A 504 14.24 31.59 11.85
CA ALA A 504 14.43 31.14 10.47
C ALA A 504 13.14 30.58 9.84
N LEU A 505 12.28 29.95 10.65
CA LEU A 505 10.96 29.48 10.24
C LEU A 505 9.91 30.61 10.16
N GLY A 506 10.23 31.81 10.64
CA GLY A 506 9.34 32.97 10.60
C GLY A 506 8.23 32.96 11.65
N PHE A 507 8.42 32.25 12.78
CA PHE A 507 7.47 32.31 13.89
C PHE A 507 7.66 33.59 14.70
N SER A 508 6.56 34.20 15.14
CA SER A 508 6.62 35.28 16.12
C SER A 508 6.95 34.74 17.52
N PRO A 509 7.49 35.58 18.43
CA PRO A 509 7.68 35.19 19.84
C PRO A 509 6.37 34.74 20.51
N GLU A 510 5.25 35.39 20.21
CA GLU A 510 3.93 35.06 20.74
C GLU A 510 3.44 33.69 20.23
N GLU A 511 3.60 33.43 18.93
CA GLU A 511 3.25 32.13 18.34
C GLU A 511 4.08 31.00 18.92
N THR A 512 5.38 31.25 19.11
CA THR A 512 6.32 30.30 19.70
C THR A 512 5.96 29.98 21.14
N GLU A 513 5.67 30.98 21.96
CA GLU A 513 5.23 30.78 23.35
C GLU A 513 3.89 30.04 23.41
N GLN A 514 2.91 30.46 22.60
CA GLN A 514 1.58 29.86 22.60
C GLN A 514 1.62 28.39 22.19
N ARG A 515 2.45 28.02 21.20
CA ARG A 515 2.53 26.65 20.69
C ARG A 515 3.48 25.78 21.50
N PHE A 516 4.68 26.28 21.77
CA PHE A 516 5.83 25.50 22.26
C PHE A 516 6.40 25.99 23.61
N GLY A 517 5.78 26.97 24.26
CA GLY A 517 6.27 27.56 25.52
C GLY A 517 6.55 26.52 26.61
N PHE A 518 5.69 25.50 26.74
CA PHE A 518 5.90 24.42 27.73
C PHE A 518 7.16 23.58 27.46
N LEU A 519 7.52 23.36 26.20
CA LEU A 519 8.72 22.61 25.82
C LEU A 519 9.96 23.48 25.99
N LEU A 520 9.89 24.75 25.59
CA LEU A 520 10.95 25.72 25.80
C LEU A 520 11.23 25.95 27.29
N GLU A 521 10.18 25.98 28.11
CA GLU A 521 10.31 26.04 29.57
C GLU A 521 11.04 24.81 30.10
N ALA A 522 10.67 23.59 29.64
CA ALA A 522 11.38 22.37 30.00
C ALA A 522 12.87 22.43 29.64
N PHE A 523 13.21 23.04 28.49
CA PHE A 523 14.60 23.18 28.03
C PHE A 523 15.49 24.04 28.92
N ARG A 524 14.90 24.83 29.82
CA ARG A 524 15.65 25.67 30.77
C ARG A 524 16.18 24.90 31.98
N TYR A 525 15.68 23.69 32.23
CA TYR A 525 16.01 22.91 33.43
C TYR A 525 17.07 21.84 33.19
N GLY A 526 17.96 22.07 32.22
CA GLY A 526 19.10 21.19 31.94
C GLY A 526 18.75 20.02 31.03
N THR A 527 18.30 20.32 29.80
CA THR A 527 18.04 19.29 28.79
C THR A 527 19.32 18.66 28.28
N PRO A 528 19.45 17.32 28.34
CA PRO A 528 20.62 16.65 27.80
C PRO A 528 20.64 16.74 26.26
N PRO A 529 21.81 16.65 25.60
CA PRO A 529 21.86 16.26 24.20
C PRO A 529 21.06 14.98 24.02
N HIS A 530 20.18 14.91 23.03
CA HIS A 530 19.35 13.73 22.81
C HIS A 530 19.01 13.60 21.33
N GLY A 531 18.70 12.38 20.93
CA GLY A 531 18.34 12.03 19.57
C GLY A 531 17.46 10.79 19.56
N GLY A 532 16.73 10.60 18.48
CA GLY A 532 15.87 9.42 18.39
C GLY A 532 15.40 9.16 16.99
N PHE A 533 14.53 8.17 16.89
CA PHE A 533 14.10 7.59 15.64
C PHE A 533 12.71 7.00 15.78
N ALA A 534 11.93 7.00 14.71
CA ALA A 534 10.65 6.31 14.68
C ALA A 534 10.49 5.62 13.33
N PHE A 535 10.10 4.33 13.34
CA PHE A 535 9.73 3.61 12.12
C PHE A 535 8.32 3.04 12.18
N GLY A 536 7.68 2.98 11.02
CA GLY A 536 6.35 2.40 10.89
C GLY A 536 6.39 0.88 11.02
N LEU A 537 5.86 0.35 12.13
CA LEU A 537 5.78 -1.09 12.35
C LEU A 537 4.92 -1.77 11.26
N ASP A 538 3.80 -1.15 10.89
CA ASP A 538 2.95 -1.66 9.81
C ASP A 538 3.71 -1.77 8.49
N ARG A 539 4.51 -0.74 8.18
CA ARG A 539 5.28 -0.64 6.94
C ARG A 539 6.43 -1.64 6.90
N LEU A 540 7.15 -1.80 8.00
CA LEU A 540 8.18 -2.85 8.13
C LEU A 540 7.56 -4.22 7.88
N VAL A 541 6.47 -4.55 8.58
CA VAL A 541 5.79 -5.86 8.44
C VAL A 541 5.28 -6.09 7.02
N MET A 542 4.70 -5.07 6.38
CA MET A 542 4.26 -5.12 4.99
C MET A 542 5.42 -5.46 4.05
N LEU A 543 6.56 -4.79 4.19
CA LEU A 543 7.74 -4.99 3.35
C LEU A 543 8.38 -6.37 3.57
N LEU A 544 8.50 -6.82 4.83
CA LEU A 544 9.08 -8.14 5.14
C LEU A 544 8.23 -9.29 4.61
N LEU A 545 6.90 -9.12 4.54
CA LEU A 545 5.97 -10.10 3.97
C LEU A 545 5.80 -9.98 2.45
N GLY A 546 6.32 -8.91 1.83
CA GLY A 546 6.03 -8.59 0.42
C GLY A 546 4.55 -8.31 0.17
N ALA A 547 3.83 -7.78 1.16
CA ALA A 547 2.40 -7.52 1.04
C ALA A 547 2.15 -6.26 0.18
N PRO A 548 1.09 -6.26 -0.65
CA PRO A 548 0.81 -5.15 -1.58
C PRO A 548 0.26 -3.88 -0.91
N SER A 549 -0.15 -3.97 0.37
CA SER A 549 -0.84 -2.89 1.08
C SER A 549 -0.73 -3.07 2.59
N LEU A 550 -0.73 -1.96 3.35
CA LEU A 550 -0.82 -2.01 4.82
C LEU A 550 -2.09 -2.71 5.31
N ARG A 551 -3.14 -2.74 4.47
CA ARG A 551 -4.39 -3.42 4.76
C ARG A 551 -4.22 -4.92 4.96
N GLU A 552 -3.16 -5.53 4.44
CA GLU A 552 -2.90 -6.97 4.62
C GLU A 552 -2.22 -7.30 5.96
N VAL A 553 -1.76 -6.28 6.70
CA VAL A 553 -1.00 -6.43 7.96
C VAL A 553 -1.63 -5.71 9.15
N ILE A 554 -2.77 -5.05 8.93
CA ILE A 554 -3.61 -4.42 9.94
C ILE A 554 -4.92 -5.21 10.07
N ALA A 555 -5.34 -5.51 11.29
CA ALA A 555 -6.54 -6.33 11.51
C ALA A 555 -7.81 -5.69 10.93
N PHE A 556 -8.05 -4.41 11.24
CA PHE A 556 -9.24 -3.66 10.81
C PHE A 556 -8.83 -2.31 10.19
N PRO A 557 -8.33 -2.31 8.95
CA PRO A 557 -7.87 -1.09 8.30
C PRO A 557 -9.05 -0.26 7.79
N LYS A 558 -8.75 0.98 7.40
CA LYS A 558 -9.69 1.89 6.73
C LYS A 558 -9.54 1.84 5.20
N THR A 559 -10.60 2.22 4.49
CA THR A 559 -10.58 2.43 3.03
C THR A 559 -9.83 3.71 2.67
N ARG A 560 -9.82 4.10 1.38
CA ARG A 560 -9.15 5.31 0.92
C ARG A 560 -9.79 6.60 1.45
N ASP A 561 -11.08 6.54 1.76
CA ASP A 561 -11.85 7.68 2.27
C ASP A 561 -11.94 7.66 3.81
N ALA A 562 -10.93 7.07 4.47
CA ALA A 562 -10.85 6.89 5.93
C ALA A 562 -12.04 6.13 6.57
N ALA A 563 -12.87 5.45 5.78
CA ALA A 563 -14.03 4.73 6.27
C ALA A 563 -13.70 3.29 6.71
N CYS A 564 -14.49 2.75 7.64
CA CYS A 564 -14.49 1.36 8.05
C CYS A 564 -15.77 0.67 7.55
N PRO A 565 -15.75 -0.02 6.40
CA PRO A 565 -16.94 -0.65 5.82
C PRO A 565 -17.61 -1.68 6.73
N MET A 566 -16.85 -2.28 7.65
CA MET A 566 -17.35 -3.27 8.62
C MET A 566 -18.27 -2.64 9.67
N THR A 567 -17.95 -1.42 10.12
CA THR A 567 -18.67 -0.73 11.20
C THR A 567 -19.50 0.45 10.70
N CYS A 568 -19.41 0.74 9.40
CA CYS A 568 -19.98 1.93 8.78
C CYS A 568 -19.46 3.26 9.36
N ALA A 569 -18.27 3.26 9.97
CA ALA A 569 -17.65 4.48 10.50
C ALA A 569 -16.88 5.26 9.41
N PRO A 570 -16.77 6.59 9.49
CA PRO A 570 -17.47 7.49 10.44
C PRO A 570 -18.98 7.57 10.15
N ASP A 571 -19.77 7.93 11.16
CA ASP A 571 -21.22 8.13 11.05
C ASP A 571 -21.66 9.33 11.90
N THR A 572 -22.91 9.74 11.73
CA THR A 572 -23.58 10.76 12.53
C THR A 572 -23.76 10.31 13.98
N VAL A 573 -23.83 11.29 14.89
CA VAL A 573 -24.05 11.10 16.32
C VAL A 573 -25.37 11.73 16.75
N ASP A 574 -25.90 11.30 17.89
CA ASP A 574 -27.15 11.85 18.42
C ASP A 574 -27.00 13.34 18.75
N ARG A 575 -28.08 14.11 18.51
CA ARG A 575 -28.11 15.55 18.85
C ARG A 575 -27.80 15.82 20.31
N ALA A 576 -28.15 14.91 21.22
CA ALA A 576 -27.82 15.01 22.63
C ALA A 576 -26.30 15.00 22.89
N GLN A 577 -25.53 14.22 22.10
CA GLN A 577 -24.07 14.18 22.20
C GLN A 577 -23.46 15.50 21.72
N LEU A 578 -23.94 16.04 20.60
CA LEU A 578 -23.51 17.35 20.08
C LEU A 578 -23.82 18.49 21.05
N ALA A 579 -25.02 18.51 21.61
CA ALA A 579 -25.42 19.50 22.61
C ALA A 579 -24.56 19.42 23.88
N ALA A 580 -24.21 18.22 24.35
CA ALA A 580 -23.31 18.03 25.48
C ALA A 580 -21.90 18.56 25.21
N LEU A 581 -21.45 18.52 23.96
CA LEU A 581 -20.18 19.08 23.50
C LEU A 581 -20.26 20.57 23.13
N ARG A 582 -21.46 21.16 23.15
CA ARG A 582 -21.76 22.51 22.66
C ARG A 582 -21.28 22.74 21.23
N LEU A 583 -21.42 21.73 20.40
CA LEU A 583 -21.16 21.81 18.97
C LEU A 583 -22.48 21.97 18.25
N ASP A 584 -22.62 23.07 17.52
CA ASP A 584 -23.66 23.19 16.51
C ASP A 584 -23.13 22.62 15.21
N THR A 585 -23.84 21.64 14.66
CA THR A 585 -23.60 21.27 13.27
C THR A 585 -24.08 22.42 12.40
N ALA A 586 -23.15 23.27 11.96
CA ALA A 586 -23.41 24.15 10.82
C ALA A 586 -23.69 23.26 9.60
N CYS A 587 -24.97 22.97 9.36
CA CYS A 587 -25.55 22.26 8.21
C CYS A 587 -24.80 21.00 7.72
N ALA A 588 -25.19 19.86 8.27
CA ALA A 588 -25.76 18.80 7.43
C ALA A 588 -26.78 18.05 8.29
N ALA A 589 -28.06 18.22 7.97
CA ALA A 589 -29.00 17.17 8.32
C ALA A 589 -28.46 15.86 7.69
N PRO A 590 -28.60 14.68 8.33
CA PRO A 590 -28.58 13.46 7.54
C PRO A 590 -29.55 13.70 6.38
N PRO A 591 -29.18 13.39 5.11
CA PRO A 591 -30.09 13.64 4.03
C PRO A 591 -31.42 12.98 4.42
N PRO A 592 -32.54 13.72 4.49
CA PRO A 592 -33.83 13.04 4.45
C PRO A 592 -33.76 12.16 3.21
N ALA A 593 -34.24 10.91 3.29
CA ALA A 593 -34.37 10.05 2.10
C ALA A 593 -34.91 10.92 0.97
N ALA A 594 -34.04 11.23 0.01
CA ALA A 594 -34.20 12.45 -0.76
C ALA A 594 -35.49 12.31 -1.56
N ALA A 595 -36.48 13.15 -1.28
CA ALA A 595 -37.45 13.52 -2.29
C ALA A 595 -36.60 14.15 -3.42
N LYS A 596 -36.37 13.38 -4.49
CA LYS A 596 -35.47 13.73 -5.58
C LYS A 596 -35.94 15.05 -6.19
N GLN A 597 -35.27 16.14 -5.84
CA GLN A 597 -35.42 17.39 -6.57
C GLN A 597 -34.78 17.20 -7.95
N LYS A 598 -35.50 17.61 -9.00
CA LYS A 598 -35.00 17.68 -10.38
C LYS A 598 -33.64 18.39 -10.40
N ARG A 599 -32.57 17.66 -10.68
CA ARG A 599 -31.25 18.25 -10.90
C ARG A 599 -31.25 18.90 -12.28
N ALA A 600 -30.83 20.16 -12.37
CA ALA A 600 -30.49 20.72 -13.67
C ALA A 600 -29.22 20.00 -14.15
N HIS A 601 -29.34 19.21 -15.21
CA HIS A 601 -28.21 18.51 -15.79
C HIS A 601 -27.35 19.50 -16.61
N THR A 602 -26.18 19.85 -16.11
CA THR A 602 -25.14 20.55 -16.89
C THR A 602 -24.09 19.55 -17.32
N PHE A 603 -23.95 19.33 -18.62
CA PHE A 603 -22.94 18.47 -19.23
C PHE A 603 -22.42 19.11 -20.52
N ASP A 604 -21.14 18.89 -20.81
CA ASP A 604 -20.50 19.37 -22.04
C ASP A 604 -20.67 18.34 -23.16
N ILE A 605 -21.52 18.67 -24.14
CA ILE A 605 -21.75 17.84 -25.33
C ILE A 605 -20.47 17.58 -26.12
N GLY A 606 -19.50 18.50 -26.11
CA GLY A 606 -18.21 18.30 -26.77
C GLY A 606 -17.42 17.15 -26.16
N THR A 607 -17.34 17.12 -24.83
CA THR A 607 -16.70 16.04 -24.08
C THR A 607 -17.42 14.69 -24.28
N VAL A 608 -18.76 14.68 -24.25
CA VAL A 608 -19.55 13.44 -24.45
C VAL A 608 -19.35 12.89 -25.87
N ALA A 609 -19.42 13.74 -26.90
CA ALA A 609 -19.19 13.33 -28.28
C ALA A 609 -17.78 12.77 -28.50
N ALA A 610 -16.76 13.40 -27.89
CA ALA A 610 -15.37 12.93 -27.96
C ALA A 610 -15.19 11.54 -27.32
N LEU A 611 -15.79 11.31 -26.16
CA LEU A 611 -15.76 10.01 -25.48
C LEU A 611 -16.49 8.91 -26.29
N SER A 612 -17.56 9.28 -26.98
CA SER A 612 -18.31 8.39 -27.87
C SER A 612 -17.72 8.27 -29.28
N LYS A 613 -16.59 8.94 -29.57
CA LYS A 613 -15.95 8.99 -30.90
C LYS A 613 -16.89 9.46 -32.01
N LEU A 614 -17.80 10.38 -31.69
CA LEU A 614 -18.74 10.99 -32.63
C LEU A 614 -18.26 12.40 -32.98
N SER A 615 -18.38 12.78 -34.26
CA SER A 615 -18.18 14.16 -34.72
C SER A 615 -19.55 14.79 -34.93
N LEU A 616 -19.82 15.90 -34.22
CA LEU A 616 -21.09 16.64 -34.33
C LEU A 616 -20.84 17.99 -34.99
N ALA A 617 -21.67 18.34 -35.98
CA ALA A 617 -21.72 19.68 -36.54
C ALA A 617 -22.26 20.67 -35.48
N GLU A 618 -21.94 21.95 -35.62
CA GLU A 618 -22.30 22.98 -34.62
C GLU A 618 -23.82 23.09 -34.43
N GLU A 619 -24.59 22.91 -35.50
CA GLU A 619 -26.05 22.89 -35.52
C GLU A 619 -26.68 21.67 -34.81
N GLU A 620 -25.94 20.56 -34.69
CA GLU A 620 -26.41 19.32 -34.06
C GLU A 620 -26.21 19.31 -32.54
N ARG A 621 -25.34 20.19 -32.03
CA ARG A 621 -24.97 20.22 -30.60
C ARG A 621 -26.12 20.64 -29.70
N ASP A 622 -26.89 21.62 -30.12
CA ASP A 622 -28.05 22.10 -29.36
C ASP A 622 -29.18 21.07 -29.32
N ALA A 623 -29.42 20.39 -30.45
CA ALA A 623 -30.38 19.30 -30.52
C ALA A 623 -29.96 18.11 -29.64
N MET A 624 -28.67 17.75 -29.67
CA MET A 624 -28.12 16.68 -28.84
C MET A 624 -28.18 17.03 -27.35
N HIS A 625 -27.90 18.29 -26.98
CA HIS A 625 -28.03 18.78 -25.61
C HIS A 625 -29.47 18.63 -25.10
N ALA A 626 -30.46 19.04 -25.90
CA ALA A 626 -31.86 18.93 -25.53
C ALA A 626 -32.31 17.47 -25.38
N GLN A 627 -31.92 16.59 -26.31
CA GLN A 627 -32.26 15.17 -26.27
C GLN A 627 -31.63 14.45 -25.06
N LEU A 628 -30.35 14.69 -24.80
CA LEU A 628 -29.65 14.08 -23.67
C LEU A 628 -30.23 14.57 -22.34
N SER A 629 -30.58 15.86 -22.25
CA SER A 629 -31.25 16.42 -21.07
C SER A 629 -32.59 15.72 -20.82
N ALA A 630 -33.40 15.52 -21.87
CA ALA A 630 -34.69 14.83 -21.76
C ALA A 630 -34.55 13.36 -21.35
N MET A 631 -33.51 12.66 -21.82
CA MET A 631 -33.23 11.28 -21.41
C MET A 631 -32.83 11.20 -19.93
N LEU A 632 -32.01 12.14 -19.45
CA LEU A 632 -31.58 12.20 -18.06
C LEU A 632 -32.74 12.60 -17.13
N ASP A 633 -33.57 13.55 -17.54
CA ASP A 633 -34.81 13.90 -16.83
C ASP A 633 -35.75 12.70 -16.68
N PHE A 634 -35.85 11.86 -17.72
CA PHE A 634 -36.64 10.64 -17.68
C PHE A 634 -36.03 9.56 -16.76
N ALA A 635 -34.70 9.40 -16.78
CA ALA A 635 -34.00 8.49 -15.87
C ALA A 635 -34.15 8.92 -14.40
N ASP A 636 -34.07 10.22 -14.11
CA ASP A 636 -34.31 10.77 -12.79
C ASP A 636 -35.76 10.53 -12.32
N ALA A 637 -36.74 10.65 -13.23
CA ALA A 637 -38.14 10.34 -12.95
C ALA A 637 -38.35 8.85 -12.61
N LEU A 638 -37.72 7.93 -13.36
CA LEU A 638 -37.76 6.49 -13.04
C LEU A 638 -37.11 6.18 -11.69
N ALA A 639 -35.98 6.81 -11.40
CA ALA A 639 -35.26 6.57 -10.17
C ALA A 639 -36.03 7.13 -8.95
N ALA A 640 -36.94 8.10 -9.13
CA ALA A 640 -37.77 8.67 -8.06
C ALA A 640 -38.99 7.81 -7.70
N LEU A 641 -39.27 6.74 -8.46
CA LEU A 641 -40.36 5.82 -8.15
C LEU A 641 -39.99 4.97 -6.93
N ASP A 642 -40.94 4.84 -5.99
CA ASP A 642 -40.83 3.93 -4.85
C ASP A 642 -41.01 2.49 -5.33
N THR A 643 -39.97 1.68 -5.15
CA THR A 643 -39.95 0.26 -5.49
C THR A 643 -39.80 -0.64 -4.26
N GLU A 644 -39.91 -0.10 -3.04
CA GLU A 644 -39.94 -0.90 -1.80
C GLU A 644 -41.23 -1.74 -1.77
N GLY A 645 -41.15 -2.94 -2.34
CA GLY A 645 -42.28 -3.88 -2.46
C GLY A 645 -42.51 -4.40 -3.88
N VAL A 646 -41.75 -3.93 -4.87
CA VAL A 646 -41.78 -4.50 -6.23
C VAL A 646 -40.71 -5.59 -6.31
N GLU A 647 -41.14 -6.86 -6.41
CA GLU A 647 -40.19 -7.96 -6.60
C GLU A 647 -39.42 -7.80 -7.92
N PRO A 648 -38.10 -8.08 -7.95
CA PRO A 648 -37.32 -7.99 -9.17
C PRO A 648 -37.80 -9.00 -10.22
N THR A 649 -38.49 -8.52 -11.25
CA THR A 649 -38.93 -9.36 -12.37
C THR A 649 -37.85 -9.41 -13.45
N THR A 650 -37.42 -10.61 -13.84
CA THR A 650 -36.47 -10.81 -14.96
C THR A 650 -37.08 -10.50 -16.32
N HIS A 651 -38.41 -10.44 -16.42
CA HIS A 651 -39.15 -10.18 -17.65
C HIS A 651 -40.32 -9.22 -17.39
N VAL A 652 -40.56 -8.31 -18.34
CA VAL A 652 -41.59 -7.26 -18.24
C VAL A 652 -43.02 -7.82 -18.41
N ILE A 653 -43.13 -9.06 -18.88
CA ILE A 653 -44.37 -9.80 -19.12
C ILE A 653 -44.24 -11.18 -18.46
N PRO A 654 -45.32 -11.74 -17.89
CA PRO A 654 -45.31 -13.09 -17.35
C PRO A 654 -44.88 -14.08 -18.45
N LEU A 655 -43.73 -14.70 -18.25
CA LEU A 655 -43.17 -15.67 -19.18
C LEU A 655 -43.51 -17.05 -18.65
N GLU A 656 -44.60 -17.61 -19.17
CA GLU A 656 -44.92 -19.01 -18.95
C GLU A 656 -44.04 -19.82 -19.92
N ASN A 657 -43.12 -20.62 -19.37
CA ASN A 657 -42.31 -21.49 -20.20
C ASN A 657 -43.26 -22.45 -20.93
N ILE A 658 -43.24 -22.43 -22.27
CA ILE A 658 -43.93 -23.43 -23.09
C ILE A 658 -43.16 -24.73 -22.94
N VAL A 659 -43.47 -25.48 -21.89
CA VAL A 659 -42.97 -26.84 -21.69
C VAL A 659 -43.76 -27.77 -22.61
N ARG A 660 -43.04 -28.44 -23.52
CA ARG A 660 -43.59 -29.57 -24.27
C ARG A 660 -43.37 -30.85 -23.46
N ASP A 661 -44.24 -31.83 -23.63
CA ASP A 661 -44.00 -33.17 -23.09
C ASP A 661 -42.68 -33.72 -23.62
N ASP A 662 -41.88 -34.30 -22.73
CA ASP A 662 -40.58 -34.88 -23.06
C ASP A 662 -40.77 -36.24 -23.76
N ALA A 663 -41.13 -36.17 -25.04
CA ALA A 663 -41.25 -37.32 -25.92
C ALA A 663 -39.97 -37.52 -26.74
N LEU A 664 -39.41 -38.73 -26.68
CA LEU A 664 -38.31 -39.15 -27.55
C LEU A 664 -38.78 -39.18 -29.00
N LEU A 665 -38.51 -38.10 -29.73
CA LEU A 665 -38.71 -38.04 -31.18
C LEU A 665 -37.41 -38.46 -31.88
N PRO A 666 -37.48 -39.21 -32.99
CA PRO A 666 -36.31 -39.47 -33.81
C PRO A 666 -35.73 -38.13 -34.29
N GLY A 667 -34.42 -37.95 -34.12
CA GLY A 667 -33.72 -36.75 -34.55
C GLY A 667 -33.90 -36.50 -36.05
N SER A 668 -33.99 -35.23 -36.45
CA SER A 668 -34.14 -34.88 -37.86
C SER A 668 -32.97 -35.42 -38.69
N PRO A 669 -33.22 -35.95 -39.91
CA PRO A 669 -32.15 -36.43 -40.78
C PRO A 669 -31.12 -35.32 -41.03
N ARG A 670 -29.84 -35.70 -41.07
CA ARG A 670 -28.71 -34.77 -41.26
C ARG A 670 -28.89 -33.88 -42.50
N ASP A 671 -29.42 -34.43 -43.58
CA ASP A 671 -29.69 -33.70 -44.82
C ASP A 671 -30.78 -32.64 -44.66
N ALA A 672 -31.80 -32.91 -43.84
CA ALA A 672 -32.84 -31.94 -43.54
C ALA A 672 -32.29 -30.77 -42.72
N LEU A 673 -31.39 -31.04 -41.76
CA LEU A 673 -30.73 -30.02 -40.95
C LEU A 673 -29.79 -29.13 -41.79
N LEU A 674 -29.10 -29.71 -42.77
CA LEU A 674 -28.19 -28.98 -43.66
C LEU A 674 -28.91 -28.22 -44.77
N SER A 675 -30.18 -28.54 -45.08
CA SER A 675 -30.94 -27.88 -46.16
C SER A 675 -31.12 -26.38 -45.95
N GLY A 676 -31.11 -25.92 -44.68
CA GLY A 676 -31.18 -24.50 -44.31
C GLY A 676 -29.82 -23.81 -44.17
N ALA A 677 -28.71 -24.51 -44.38
CA ALA A 677 -27.37 -23.95 -44.24
C ALA A 677 -27.03 -23.04 -45.42
N PRO A 678 -26.50 -21.83 -45.20
CA PRO A 678 -26.00 -20.97 -46.28
C PRO A 678 -24.88 -21.64 -47.11
N ALA A 679 -24.09 -22.51 -46.46
CA ALA A 679 -23.13 -23.39 -47.09
C ALA A 679 -22.88 -24.62 -46.20
N ALA A 680 -22.62 -25.79 -46.81
CA ALA A 680 -22.25 -27.01 -46.11
C ALA A 680 -21.05 -27.69 -46.80
N ARG A 681 -20.17 -28.31 -46.01
CA ARG A 681 -19.04 -29.13 -46.47
C ARG A 681 -18.94 -30.39 -45.60
N ASP A 682 -18.69 -31.54 -46.21
CA ASP A 682 -18.52 -32.84 -45.54
C ASP A 682 -19.65 -33.19 -44.54
N GLY A 683 -20.87 -32.80 -44.90
CA GLY A 683 -22.07 -33.00 -44.08
C GLY A 683 -22.12 -32.10 -42.83
N MET A 684 -21.39 -30.99 -42.79
CA MET A 684 -21.41 -30.03 -41.68
C MET A 684 -21.69 -28.62 -42.20
N PHE A 685 -22.16 -27.74 -41.32
CA PHE A 685 -22.28 -26.32 -41.63
C PHE A 685 -20.90 -25.74 -41.92
N PHE A 686 -20.78 -24.99 -43.02
CA PHE A 686 -19.57 -24.26 -43.33
C PHE A 686 -19.64 -22.86 -42.72
N VAL A 687 -18.72 -22.56 -41.80
CA VAL A 687 -18.55 -21.24 -41.20
C VAL A 687 -17.23 -20.65 -41.72
N PRO A 688 -17.25 -19.57 -42.52
CA PRO A 688 -16.02 -18.96 -43.00
C PRO A 688 -15.22 -18.34 -41.85
N GLN A 689 -13.89 -18.39 -41.95
CA GLN A 689 -12.97 -17.84 -40.97
C GLN A 689 -12.96 -16.31 -41.06
N ALA A 690 -13.29 -15.62 -39.96
CA ALA A 690 -13.28 -14.17 -39.88
C ALA A 690 -11.92 -13.65 -39.42
N VAL A 691 -10.95 -13.55 -40.33
CA VAL A 691 -9.75 -12.73 -40.14
C VAL A 691 -9.41 -12.07 -41.48
N GLU A 692 -9.39 -10.73 -41.51
CA GLU A 692 -8.95 -9.93 -42.65
C GLU A 692 -7.45 -10.12 -42.86
N THR A 693 -7.11 -10.98 -43.82
CA THR A 693 -5.82 -10.96 -44.52
C THR A 693 -5.87 -9.99 -45.69
N GLU A 694 -4.97 -9.01 -45.63
CA GLU A 694 -4.24 -8.34 -46.73
C GLU A 694 -5.01 -7.41 -47.67
N VAL A 695 -4.38 -6.26 -48.00
CA VAL A 695 -4.00 -5.97 -49.40
C VAL A 695 -2.68 -5.19 -49.42
N HIS A 696 -1.62 -5.87 -49.87
CA HIS A 696 -0.51 -5.26 -50.60
C HIS A 696 -1.03 -4.79 -51.97
N ASP A 697 -0.74 -3.55 -52.38
CA ASP A 697 -0.54 -3.23 -53.80
C ASP A 697 0.20 -1.88 -53.97
N ALA A 698 1.18 -1.91 -54.87
CA ALA A 698 2.04 -0.84 -55.43
C ALA A 698 3.19 -0.27 -54.59
#